data_AF-A0A929W3B6-F1
#
_entry.id   AF-A0A929W3B6-F1
#
_cell.length_a   1.000
_cell.length_b   1.000
_cell.length_c   1.000
_cell.angle_alpha   90.00
_cell.angle_beta   90.00
_cell.angle_gamma   90.00
#
_symmetry.space_group_name_H-M   'P 1'
#
loop_
_entity.id
_entity.type
_entity.pdbx_description
1 polymer ?
#
loop_
_entity_poly.entity_id
_entity_poly.type
_entity_poly.pdbx_seq_one_letter_code
_entity_poly.pdbx_strand_id
1 'polypeptide(L)'
;MADPQEGTGADHELAVLLDNNTATYFHTSWHGGNDAWLKNHYLQFSLDDAQDELLLKWVKRLNGQSALSNGAPVRVAFWGTNDAAKLDVTKTTSTKEDGTEVVDYDAWKKNGWDSLTISTFTYPYALQLNADTKINNAVGTVHFKAPQPYKYYRMEVLTNGGNNAMNSGNKYFFGSEFRVYKGAFDKVASPIASVPEADVTALADALKTARAEVKAEKATDATTDALQKVYEKFLANYPDPARVTELIAKAQEIATTAEEATGDNAGRLGYYKAGAKAALKAAADAVSQKLAGIQATRQPNIAEVNEMVAQMQAALTDMDNALLAPTDGVYMIQSESSNKSNNGKVIAAKGSSRDSYWTIHFEGTEPADPNVVGADAAYKETANRKSHLEYYWKVEKVNGGYTFKNLYTGLYLERDTTKNGAAMRQSEKPSTIAIEYAKVPGAFNLVVGNGKTTNRYVNAQPDARSMSPYIVTWNVAKGADNSAFSFKAVDENELNDVLADGVVYELQSKTGFQIVTLPFAIKVQANDGFYHVIGQNAATKDVVLKKAEGVIPAGQAVIYKPANGNTDDFINVTPVATDYKQLNATFTPAQSTDGLKGVFEKTELAVENGVLSADRTKVLLSEKGDKVEANTGYFGKLQPTTEAGDLVIPANGIVTTIGAVRFAPAAAGNGVYTLGGVRLKAAKQLPAGVYVINGKKVIVK
;
A
#
# COMPACT_ATOMS: atom_id res chain seq x y z
N MET A 1 -64.39 -0.03 -15.88
CA MET A 1 -63.10 -0.43 -16.49
C MET A 1 -63.37 -0.87 -17.92
N ALA A 2 -62.40 -0.71 -18.83
CA ALA A 2 -62.62 -0.87 -20.27
C ALA A 2 -62.60 -2.34 -20.75
N ASP A 3 -62.23 -3.27 -19.87
CA ASP A 3 -62.09 -4.70 -20.06
C ASP A 3 -62.59 -5.44 -18.78
N PRO A 4 -63.38 -6.54 -18.88
CA PRO A 4 -63.93 -7.27 -17.74
C PRO A 4 -62.90 -7.95 -16.82
N GLN A 5 -61.69 -8.25 -17.30
CA GLN A 5 -60.63 -8.92 -16.54
C GLN A 5 -59.62 -7.95 -15.90
N GLU A 6 -59.77 -6.65 -16.17
CA GLU A 6 -58.97 -5.62 -15.53
C GLU A 6 -59.28 -5.60 -14.04
N GLY A 7 -58.25 -5.67 -13.19
CA GLY A 7 -58.39 -5.58 -11.73
C GLY A 7 -59.49 -6.45 -11.11
N THR A 8 -59.75 -7.64 -11.64
CA THR A 8 -60.84 -8.50 -11.14
C THR A 8 -60.49 -9.13 -9.79
N GLY A 9 -61.33 -8.91 -8.79
CA GLY A 9 -61.16 -9.42 -7.42
C GLY A 9 -60.84 -8.29 -6.44
N ALA A 10 -61.27 -8.43 -5.19
CA ALA A 10 -61.12 -7.39 -4.16
C ALA A 10 -59.64 -7.03 -3.90
N ASP A 11 -58.71 -7.96 -4.11
CA ASP A 11 -57.27 -7.73 -3.95
C ASP A 11 -56.60 -7.12 -5.20
N HIS A 12 -57.37 -6.90 -6.27
CA HIS A 12 -56.87 -6.47 -7.58
C HIS A 12 -57.56 -5.24 -8.17
N GLU A 13 -58.64 -4.76 -7.55
CA GLU A 13 -59.37 -3.60 -8.03
C GLU A 13 -58.53 -2.32 -7.99
N LEU A 14 -58.90 -1.30 -8.77
CA LEU A 14 -58.13 -0.05 -8.86
C LEU A 14 -57.94 0.63 -7.49
N ALA A 15 -58.90 0.48 -6.58
CA ALA A 15 -58.86 1.09 -5.24
C ALA A 15 -57.69 0.59 -4.38
N VAL A 16 -57.18 -0.62 -4.63
CA VAL A 16 -56.07 -1.18 -3.85
C VAL A 16 -54.76 -0.40 -4.03
N LEU A 17 -54.61 0.36 -5.13
CA LEU A 17 -53.46 1.25 -5.28
C LEU A 17 -53.39 2.34 -4.19
N LEU A 18 -54.48 2.56 -3.45
CA LEU A 18 -54.61 3.61 -2.44
C LEU A 18 -54.80 3.08 -1.02
N ASP A 19 -54.92 1.76 -0.83
CA ASP A 19 -55.29 1.10 0.43
C ASP A 19 -54.15 1.03 1.47
N ASN A 20 -52.92 1.37 1.07
CA ASN A 20 -51.70 1.27 1.90
C ASN A 20 -51.34 -0.17 2.32
N ASN A 21 -51.72 -1.16 1.52
CA ASN A 21 -51.45 -2.58 1.72
C ASN A 21 -50.59 -3.13 0.58
N THR A 22 -49.36 -3.54 0.88
CA THR A 22 -48.43 -4.04 -0.16
C THR A 22 -48.71 -5.48 -0.60
N ALA A 23 -49.67 -6.17 0.03
CA ALA A 23 -50.10 -7.51 -0.34
C ALA A 23 -51.15 -7.53 -1.46
N THR A 24 -51.92 -6.45 -1.61
CA THR A 24 -52.84 -6.24 -2.72
C THR A 24 -52.09 -5.61 -3.89
N TYR A 25 -52.60 -5.77 -5.11
CA TYR A 25 -52.02 -5.14 -6.28
C TYR A 25 -53.03 -4.98 -7.41
N PHE A 26 -53.05 -3.81 -8.03
CA PHE A 26 -53.77 -3.60 -9.27
C PHE A 26 -52.97 -4.13 -10.45
N HIS A 27 -53.66 -4.66 -11.45
CA HIS A 27 -53.10 -4.94 -12.76
C HIS A 27 -54.07 -4.55 -13.86
N THR A 28 -53.54 -4.05 -14.97
CA THR A 28 -54.34 -3.90 -16.20
C THR A 28 -54.54 -5.25 -16.88
N SER A 29 -55.45 -5.33 -17.83
CA SER A 29 -55.70 -6.55 -18.59
C SER A 29 -54.44 -7.05 -19.29
N TRP A 30 -54.21 -8.36 -19.18
CA TRP A 30 -52.99 -9.05 -19.60
C TRP A 30 -53.28 -10.20 -20.60
N HIS A 31 -54.54 -10.36 -21.00
CA HIS A 31 -54.97 -11.39 -21.95
C HIS A 31 -55.14 -10.83 -23.37
N GLY A 32 -55.13 -11.72 -24.37
CA GLY A 32 -55.59 -11.42 -25.72
C GLY A 32 -57.08 -11.72 -25.90
N GLY A 33 -57.64 -11.42 -27.08
CA GLY A 33 -59.05 -11.71 -27.42
C GLY A 33 -59.84 -10.48 -27.86
N ASN A 34 -61.13 -10.68 -28.18
CA ASN A 34 -61.98 -9.63 -28.76
C ASN A 34 -62.24 -8.45 -27.80
N ASP A 35 -62.17 -8.67 -26.48
CA ASP A 35 -62.42 -7.65 -25.47
C ASP A 35 -61.14 -6.98 -24.92
N ALA A 36 -59.96 -7.44 -25.36
CA ALA A 36 -58.68 -6.98 -24.82
C ALA A 36 -58.34 -5.55 -25.24
N TRP A 37 -57.74 -4.78 -24.34
CA TRP A 37 -57.21 -3.45 -24.67
C TRP A 37 -55.91 -3.57 -25.49
N LEU A 38 -55.93 -3.13 -26.76
CA LEU A 38 -54.84 -3.39 -27.72
C LEU A 38 -53.80 -2.25 -27.84
N LYS A 39 -53.90 -1.20 -27.03
CA LYS A 39 -52.96 -0.06 -27.01
C LYS A 39 -52.27 0.08 -25.65
N ASN A 40 -51.51 1.15 -25.47
CA ASN A 40 -50.93 1.45 -24.17
C ASN A 40 -52.06 1.68 -23.16
N HIS A 41 -51.94 1.07 -21.98
CA HIS A 41 -52.86 1.33 -20.89
C HIS A 41 -52.50 2.66 -20.20
N TYR A 42 -53.45 3.23 -19.47
CA TYR A 42 -53.24 4.45 -18.71
C TYR A 42 -53.95 4.40 -17.36
N LEU A 43 -53.44 5.19 -16.41
CA LEU A 43 -54.19 5.57 -15.21
C LEU A 43 -54.73 6.97 -15.36
N GLN A 44 -56.02 7.15 -15.09
CA GLN A 44 -56.65 8.45 -14.97
C GLN A 44 -56.77 8.83 -13.49
N PHE A 45 -56.39 10.05 -13.15
CA PHE A 45 -56.57 10.58 -11.79
C PHE A 45 -57.03 12.04 -11.83
N SER A 46 -57.80 12.42 -10.81
CA SER A 46 -58.28 13.78 -10.59
C SER A 46 -57.66 14.35 -9.32
N LEU A 47 -57.31 15.62 -9.36
CA LEU A 47 -56.85 16.38 -8.21
C LEU A 47 -57.98 17.27 -7.69
N ASP A 48 -57.94 17.64 -6.42
CA ASP A 48 -58.91 18.59 -5.85
C ASP A 48 -58.72 19.98 -6.49
N ASP A 49 -57.46 20.44 -6.54
CA ASP A 49 -57.01 21.67 -7.17
C ASP A 49 -56.14 21.39 -8.40
N ALA A 50 -56.24 22.24 -9.42
CA ALA A 50 -55.36 22.17 -10.58
C ALA A 50 -53.90 22.41 -10.16
N GLN A 51 -53.00 21.51 -10.55
CA GLN A 51 -51.55 21.62 -10.31
C GLN A 51 -50.82 21.61 -11.64
N ASP A 52 -49.62 22.15 -11.72
CA ASP A 52 -48.75 22.10 -12.90
C ASP A 52 -47.47 21.30 -12.64
N GLU A 53 -47.16 20.94 -11.39
CA GLU A 53 -45.95 20.22 -11.02
C GLU A 53 -46.28 19.10 -10.04
N LEU A 54 -45.92 17.86 -10.38
CA LEU A 54 -46.30 16.67 -9.63
C LEU A 54 -45.13 15.70 -9.46
N LEU A 55 -45.11 15.03 -8.31
CA LEU A 55 -44.25 13.88 -8.01
C LEU A 55 -45.16 12.66 -7.79
N LEU A 56 -45.02 11.65 -8.62
CA LEU A 56 -45.79 10.42 -8.54
C LEU A 56 -44.92 9.33 -7.91
N LYS A 57 -45.48 8.58 -6.97
CA LYS A 57 -44.89 7.38 -6.35
C LYS A 57 -45.57 6.14 -6.91
N TRP A 58 -44.78 5.13 -7.22
CA TRP A 58 -45.25 3.80 -7.61
C TRP A 58 -44.57 2.73 -6.76
N VAL A 59 -45.33 1.80 -6.21
CA VAL A 59 -44.79 0.61 -5.53
C VAL A 59 -45.01 -0.60 -6.42
N LYS A 60 -43.93 -1.32 -6.70
CA LYS A 60 -43.98 -2.57 -7.48
C LYS A 60 -44.85 -3.60 -6.78
N ARG A 61 -45.51 -4.46 -7.56
CA ARG A 61 -46.18 -5.66 -7.02
C ARG A 61 -45.18 -6.52 -6.27
N LEU A 62 -45.56 -7.02 -5.10
CA LEU A 62 -44.77 -8.00 -4.37
C LEU A 62 -45.12 -9.43 -4.76
N ASN A 63 -44.12 -10.30 -4.72
CA ASN A 63 -44.25 -11.75 -4.74
C ASN A 63 -43.38 -12.32 -3.62
N GLY A 64 -44.00 -12.63 -2.48
CA GLY A 64 -43.28 -12.89 -1.24
C GLY A 64 -42.40 -11.70 -0.84
N GLN A 65 -41.11 -11.95 -0.62
CA GLN A 65 -40.13 -10.92 -0.24
C GLN A 65 -39.43 -10.25 -1.45
N SER A 66 -39.99 -10.39 -2.66
CA SER A 66 -39.43 -9.81 -3.90
C SER A 66 -40.38 -8.82 -4.55
N ALA A 67 -39.83 -7.74 -5.11
CA ALA A 67 -40.58 -6.75 -5.90
C ALA A 67 -40.46 -7.07 -7.40
N LEU A 68 -41.60 -7.32 -8.05
CA LEU A 68 -41.67 -7.68 -9.46
C LEU A 68 -41.52 -6.45 -10.35
N SER A 69 -40.52 -6.47 -11.23
CA SER A 69 -40.23 -5.35 -12.14
C SER A 69 -40.92 -5.47 -13.49
N ASN A 70 -41.33 -6.67 -13.90
CA ASN A 70 -41.80 -6.95 -15.26
C ASN A 70 -43.11 -6.25 -15.65
N GLY A 71 -43.95 -5.86 -14.69
CA GLY A 71 -45.15 -5.05 -14.94
C GLY A 71 -45.08 -3.64 -14.35
N ALA A 72 -43.96 -3.25 -13.75
CA ALA A 72 -43.82 -1.92 -13.17
C ALA A 72 -43.63 -0.86 -14.28
N PRO A 73 -44.35 0.28 -14.28
CA PRO A 73 -44.14 1.35 -15.24
C PRO A 73 -42.70 1.86 -15.25
N VAL A 74 -42.14 2.09 -16.45
CA VAL A 74 -40.78 2.63 -16.62
C VAL A 74 -40.85 3.95 -17.38
N ARG A 75 -41.34 3.96 -18.62
CA ARG A 75 -41.55 5.19 -19.40
C ARG A 75 -43.03 5.48 -19.46
N VAL A 76 -43.41 6.71 -19.13
CA VAL A 76 -44.80 7.15 -19.12
C VAL A 76 -44.96 8.46 -19.88
N ALA A 77 -46.09 8.63 -20.57
CA ALA A 77 -46.52 9.90 -21.14
C ALA A 77 -47.62 10.49 -20.25
N PHE A 78 -47.48 11.78 -19.91
CA PHE A 78 -48.47 12.51 -19.16
C PHE A 78 -49.34 13.36 -20.08
N TRP A 79 -50.63 13.35 -19.78
CA TRP A 79 -51.66 14.10 -20.49
C TRP A 79 -52.51 14.88 -19.50
N GLY A 80 -52.96 16.08 -19.86
CA GLY A 80 -53.73 16.96 -18.98
C GLY A 80 -55.02 17.47 -19.63
N THR A 81 -56.08 17.65 -18.83
CA THR A 81 -57.26 18.42 -19.22
C THR A 81 -57.91 19.10 -18.01
N ASN A 82 -58.65 20.18 -18.26
CA ASN A 82 -59.48 20.86 -17.25
C ASN A 82 -60.98 20.66 -17.50
N ASP A 83 -61.35 19.97 -18.59
CA ASP A 83 -62.74 19.71 -18.95
C ASP A 83 -63.17 18.32 -18.46
N ALA A 84 -64.05 18.29 -17.45
CA ALA A 84 -64.56 17.06 -16.86
C ALA A 84 -65.36 16.21 -17.86
N ALA A 85 -65.95 16.81 -18.89
CA ALA A 85 -66.69 16.07 -19.92
C ALA A 85 -65.77 15.17 -20.77
N LYS A 86 -64.45 15.36 -20.70
CA LYS A 86 -63.46 14.55 -21.44
C LYS A 86 -63.04 13.27 -20.71
N LEU A 87 -63.43 13.12 -19.44
CA LEU A 87 -63.05 11.96 -18.62
C LEU A 87 -63.73 10.67 -19.07
N ASP A 88 -64.97 10.77 -19.55
CA ASP A 88 -65.80 9.62 -19.93
C ASP A 88 -65.38 9.01 -21.28
N VAL A 89 -64.60 9.74 -22.09
CA VAL A 89 -64.13 9.25 -23.38
C VAL A 89 -62.86 8.42 -23.19
N THR A 90 -63.00 7.12 -23.40
CA THR A 90 -61.92 6.14 -23.25
C THR A 90 -61.50 5.56 -24.60
N LYS A 91 -62.43 4.96 -25.35
CA LYS A 91 -62.28 4.45 -26.73
C LYS A 91 -63.55 4.77 -27.53
N THR A 92 -63.48 4.76 -28.85
CA THR A 92 -64.67 4.84 -29.71
C THR A 92 -64.76 3.61 -30.60
N THR A 93 -65.98 3.16 -30.87
CA THR A 93 -66.24 2.07 -31.82
C THR A 93 -66.96 2.64 -33.04
N SER A 94 -66.52 2.30 -34.24
CA SER A 94 -67.21 2.58 -35.49
C SER A 94 -67.39 1.30 -36.30
N THR A 95 -68.44 1.22 -37.11
CA THR A 95 -68.72 0.06 -37.95
C THR A 95 -68.34 0.38 -39.39
N LYS A 96 -67.55 -0.48 -40.04
CA LYS A 96 -67.25 -0.40 -41.47
C LYS A 96 -68.47 -0.79 -42.31
N GLU A 97 -68.45 -0.45 -43.60
CA GLU A 97 -69.50 -0.83 -44.56
C GLU A 97 -69.73 -2.35 -44.66
N ASP A 98 -68.73 -3.17 -44.34
CA ASP A 98 -68.81 -4.64 -44.31
C ASP A 98 -69.37 -5.22 -43.00
N GLY A 99 -69.81 -4.35 -42.07
CA GLY A 99 -70.33 -4.74 -40.76
C GLY A 99 -69.26 -4.98 -39.68
N THR A 100 -67.97 -4.83 -40.00
CA THR A 100 -66.89 -5.04 -39.02
C THR A 100 -66.77 -3.84 -38.08
N GLU A 101 -66.74 -4.07 -36.78
CA GLU A 101 -66.44 -3.04 -35.78
C GLU A 101 -64.94 -2.72 -35.73
N VAL A 102 -64.62 -1.43 -35.64
CA VAL A 102 -63.28 -0.88 -35.47
C VAL A 102 -63.25 -0.06 -34.20
N VAL A 103 -62.35 -0.43 -33.29
CA VAL A 103 -62.17 0.28 -32.02
C VAL A 103 -60.95 1.19 -32.10
N ASP A 104 -61.15 2.49 -31.93
CA ASP A 104 -60.07 3.47 -31.72
C ASP A 104 -59.77 3.60 -30.22
N TYR A 105 -58.85 2.77 -29.76
CA TYR A 105 -58.34 2.80 -28.37
C TYR A 105 -57.59 4.09 -28.01
N ASP A 106 -57.20 4.90 -29.01
CA ASP A 106 -56.53 6.18 -28.82
C ASP A 106 -57.50 7.37 -29.02
N ALA A 107 -58.82 7.13 -29.13
CA ALA A 107 -59.81 8.18 -29.35
C ALA A 107 -59.74 9.29 -28.29
N TRP A 108 -59.43 8.93 -27.05
CA TRP A 108 -59.25 9.88 -25.97
C TRP A 108 -58.12 10.88 -26.20
N LYS A 109 -57.03 10.47 -26.87
CA LYS A 109 -55.91 11.37 -27.21
C LYS A 109 -56.31 12.46 -28.19
N LYS A 110 -57.36 12.22 -28.98
CA LYS A 110 -57.90 13.14 -29.97
C LYS A 110 -59.01 14.03 -29.41
N ASN A 111 -59.46 13.79 -28.18
CA ASN A 111 -60.61 14.44 -27.57
C ASN A 111 -60.21 15.44 -26.45
N GLY A 112 -59.37 16.41 -26.76
CA GLY A 112 -59.11 17.56 -25.87
C GLY A 112 -58.24 17.26 -24.64
N TRP A 113 -57.39 16.24 -24.72
CA TRP A 113 -56.30 16.02 -23.77
C TRP A 113 -55.01 16.61 -24.34
N ASP A 114 -54.35 17.48 -23.57
CA ASP A 114 -53.08 18.07 -23.95
C ASP A 114 -51.94 17.07 -23.69
N SER A 115 -51.10 16.84 -24.69
CA SER A 115 -49.85 16.08 -24.51
C SER A 115 -48.87 16.94 -23.74
N LEU A 116 -48.38 16.45 -22.60
CA LEU A 116 -47.53 17.23 -21.70
C LEU A 116 -46.06 16.87 -21.89
N THR A 117 -45.67 15.69 -21.41
CA THR A 117 -44.27 15.25 -21.44
C THR A 117 -44.15 13.75 -21.28
N ILE A 118 -42.96 13.23 -21.60
CA ILE A 118 -42.57 11.84 -21.35
C ILE A 118 -41.56 11.86 -20.21
N SER A 119 -41.79 11.04 -19.19
CA SER A 119 -40.92 10.92 -18.03
C SER A 119 -40.63 9.45 -17.72
N THR A 120 -39.61 9.24 -16.90
CA THR A 120 -39.14 7.90 -16.53
C THR A 120 -39.24 7.71 -15.03
N PHE A 121 -39.89 6.63 -14.60
CA PHE A 121 -39.83 6.19 -13.21
C PHE A 121 -38.42 5.70 -12.88
N THR A 122 -37.87 6.24 -11.80
CA THR A 122 -36.66 5.71 -11.16
C THR A 122 -37.07 4.99 -9.88
N TYR A 123 -36.46 3.84 -9.58
CA TYR A 123 -36.79 3.03 -8.38
C TYR A 123 -35.62 2.99 -7.40
N PRO A 124 -35.24 4.11 -6.76
CA PRO A 124 -34.08 4.16 -5.87
C PRO A 124 -34.42 3.75 -4.43
N TYR A 125 -35.69 3.70 -4.07
CA TYR A 125 -36.12 3.55 -2.68
C TYR A 125 -36.44 2.09 -2.33
N ALA A 126 -36.04 1.70 -1.12
CA ALA A 126 -36.42 0.43 -0.53
C ALA A 126 -37.82 0.50 0.08
N LEU A 127 -38.57 -0.60 -0.02
CA LEU A 127 -39.82 -0.79 0.71
C LEU A 127 -39.53 -1.54 2.02
N GLN A 128 -39.96 -0.98 3.15
CA GLN A 128 -39.95 -1.72 4.42
C GLN A 128 -41.19 -2.63 4.46
N LEU A 129 -40.99 -3.95 4.41
CA LEU A 129 -42.09 -4.92 4.43
C LEU A 129 -42.53 -5.26 5.86
N ASN A 130 -41.58 -5.38 6.78
CA ASN A 130 -41.75 -5.62 8.22
C ASN A 130 -40.48 -5.18 8.96
N ALA A 131 -40.40 -5.27 10.29
CA ALA A 131 -39.27 -4.77 11.07
C ALA A 131 -37.87 -5.21 10.56
N ASP A 132 -37.76 -6.44 10.07
CA ASP A 132 -36.48 -7.06 9.69
C ASP A 132 -36.22 -7.10 8.17
N THR A 133 -37.24 -6.81 7.34
CA THR A 133 -37.15 -6.99 5.88
C THR A 133 -37.31 -5.68 5.12
N LYS A 134 -36.28 -5.32 4.34
CA LYS A 134 -36.30 -4.25 3.33
C LYS A 134 -36.14 -4.82 1.93
N ILE A 135 -37.00 -4.42 1.00
CA ILE A 135 -36.90 -4.78 -0.41
C ILE A 135 -36.36 -3.57 -1.18
N ASN A 136 -35.09 -3.65 -1.61
CA ASN A 136 -34.45 -2.57 -2.37
C ASN A 136 -35.10 -2.40 -3.75
N ASN A 137 -35.06 -1.17 -4.27
CA ASN A 137 -35.56 -0.81 -5.60
C ASN A 137 -37.03 -1.18 -5.85
N ALA A 138 -37.84 -1.19 -4.78
CA ALA A 138 -39.25 -1.56 -4.82
C ALA A 138 -40.18 -0.35 -5.01
N VAL A 139 -39.74 0.82 -4.57
CA VAL A 139 -40.52 2.06 -4.64
C VAL A 139 -39.85 3.01 -5.62
N GLY A 140 -40.64 3.51 -6.56
CA GLY A 140 -40.17 4.42 -7.59
C GLY A 140 -40.93 5.73 -7.62
N THR A 141 -40.28 6.72 -8.19
CA THR A 141 -40.81 8.06 -8.34
C THR A 141 -40.59 8.59 -9.74
N VAL A 142 -41.53 9.42 -10.19
CA VAL A 142 -41.40 10.22 -11.41
C VAL A 142 -41.89 11.63 -11.13
N HIS A 143 -41.12 12.62 -11.60
CA HIS A 143 -41.46 14.03 -11.53
C HIS A 143 -41.74 14.56 -12.92
N PHE A 144 -42.68 15.48 -13.04
CA PHE A 144 -42.87 16.27 -14.24
C PHE A 144 -43.48 17.64 -13.93
N LYS A 145 -43.28 18.56 -14.89
CA LYS A 145 -43.89 19.89 -14.91
C LYS A 145 -44.64 20.10 -16.22
N ALA A 146 -45.92 20.44 -16.11
CA ALA A 146 -46.82 20.78 -17.20
C ALA A 146 -46.67 22.28 -17.57
N PRO A 147 -47.03 22.68 -18.80
CA PRO A 147 -46.95 24.08 -19.24
C PRO A 147 -47.98 25.00 -18.55
N GLN A 148 -49.02 24.42 -17.96
CA GLN A 148 -50.07 25.11 -17.21
C GLN A 148 -50.70 24.16 -16.19
N PRO A 149 -51.47 24.67 -15.20
CA PRO A 149 -52.15 23.81 -14.23
C PRO A 149 -53.30 22.99 -14.84
N TYR A 150 -53.38 21.70 -14.51
CA TYR A 150 -54.47 20.80 -14.87
C TYR A 150 -55.10 20.14 -13.64
N LYS A 151 -56.42 19.95 -13.67
CA LYS A 151 -57.17 19.22 -12.64
C LYS A 151 -57.21 17.71 -12.90
N TYR A 152 -57.21 17.31 -14.17
CA TYR A 152 -57.33 15.92 -14.57
C TYR A 152 -56.12 15.47 -15.36
N TYR A 153 -55.61 14.29 -15.02
CA TYR A 153 -54.41 13.73 -15.61
C TYR A 153 -54.63 12.30 -16.10
N ARG A 154 -53.93 11.96 -17.18
CA ARG A 154 -53.70 10.57 -17.58
C ARG A 154 -52.21 10.26 -17.64
N MET A 155 -51.82 9.17 -17.01
CA MET A 155 -50.49 8.57 -17.08
C MET A 155 -50.56 7.36 -18.00
N GLU A 156 -50.16 7.55 -19.26
CA GLU A 156 -50.06 6.47 -20.25
C GLU A 156 -48.74 5.73 -20.04
N VAL A 157 -48.80 4.40 -19.87
CA VAL A 157 -47.61 3.56 -19.72
C VAL A 157 -47.09 3.16 -21.09
N LEU A 158 -45.95 3.73 -21.48
CA LEU A 158 -45.30 3.46 -22.77
C LEU A 158 -44.47 2.19 -22.71
N THR A 159 -43.79 1.95 -21.57
CA THR A 159 -42.96 0.77 -21.33
C THR A 159 -43.02 0.36 -19.86
N ASN A 160 -42.83 -0.93 -19.60
CA ASN A 160 -42.68 -1.50 -18.26
C ASN A 160 -41.29 -2.16 -18.10
N GLY A 161 -40.95 -2.64 -16.91
CA GLY A 161 -39.65 -3.27 -16.64
C GLY A 161 -39.46 -4.66 -17.24
N GLY A 162 -40.47 -5.21 -17.94
CA GLY A 162 -40.45 -6.54 -18.56
C GLY A 162 -40.26 -6.51 -20.09
N ASN A 163 -39.74 -5.40 -20.61
CA ASN A 163 -39.74 -4.93 -22.00
C ASN A 163 -39.25 -5.89 -23.13
N ASN A 164 -38.99 -7.17 -22.88
CA ASN A 164 -38.81 -8.20 -23.91
C ASN A 164 -40.13 -8.93 -24.28
N ALA A 165 -41.24 -8.70 -23.56
CA ALA A 165 -42.55 -9.32 -23.85
C ALA A 165 -43.44 -8.49 -24.80
N MET A 166 -42.94 -7.39 -25.38
CA MET A 166 -43.70 -6.51 -26.27
C MET A 166 -43.97 -7.07 -27.67
N ASN A 167 -43.30 -8.17 -28.07
CA ASN A 167 -43.49 -8.80 -29.37
C ASN A 167 -44.84 -9.54 -29.53
N SER A 168 -45.59 -9.73 -28.43
CA SER A 168 -46.85 -10.49 -28.42
C SER A 168 -48.09 -9.65 -28.09
N GLY A 169 -47.98 -8.31 -28.05
CA GLY A 169 -49.11 -7.41 -27.83
C GLY A 169 -49.57 -7.23 -26.38
N ASN A 170 -48.86 -7.80 -25.39
CA ASN A 170 -49.25 -7.75 -23.98
C ASN A 170 -48.64 -6.52 -23.27
N LYS A 171 -49.35 -5.38 -23.28
CA LYS A 171 -48.87 -4.07 -22.79
C LYS A 171 -49.33 -3.74 -21.37
N TYR A 172 -49.63 -4.75 -20.56
CA TYR A 172 -50.14 -4.58 -19.21
C TYR A 172 -49.11 -3.96 -18.24
N PHE A 173 -49.61 -3.36 -17.16
CA PHE A 173 -48.80 -2.95 -16.01
C PHE A 173 -49.49 -3.33 -14.70
N PHE A 174 -48.73 -3.39 -13.61
CA PHE A 174 -49.22 -3.68 -12.27
C PHE A 174 -48.41 -3.01 -11.17
N GLY A 175 -49.02 -2.87 -10.00
CA GLY A 175 -48.39 -2.26 -8.83
C GLY A 175 -49.26 -2.40 -7.59
N SER A 176 -48.63 -2.22 -6.43
CA SER A 176 -49.29 -2.32 -5.13
C SER A 176 -49.68 -0.97 -4.54
N GLU A 177 -49.08 0.13 -5.01
CA GLU A 177 -49.44 1.46 -4.50
C GLU A 177 -49.15 2.54 -5.55
N PHE A 178 -50.04 3.53 -5.63
CA PHE A 178 -49.86 4.74 -6.41
C PHE A 178 -50.17 5.96 -5.56
N ARG A 179 -49.27 6.94 -5.49
CA ARG A 179 -49.54 8.22 -4.81
C ARG A 179 -49.13 9.37 -5.70
N VAL A 180 -49.87 10.47 -5.57
CA VAL A 180 -49.58 11.74 -6.25
C VAL A 180 -49.30 12.77 -5.19
N TYR A 181 -48.16 13.43 -5.30
CA TYR A 181 -47.75 14.53 -4.44
C TYR A 181 -47.60 15.80 -5.28
N LYS A 182 -47.84 16.95 -4.65
CA LYS A 182 -47.43 18.23 -5.23
C LYS A 182 -45.92 18.21 -5.44
N GLY A 183 -45.48 18.45 -6.67
CA GLY A 183 -44.06 18.58 -6.99
C GLY A 183 -43.57 19.96 -6.55
N ALA A 184 -42.51 19.99 -5.76
CA ALA A 184 -41.86 21.23 -5.34
C ALA A 184 -40.35 21.03 -5.21
N PHE A 185 -39.58 22.05 -5.56
CA PHE A 185 -38.14 22.08 -5.33
C PHE A 185 -37.84 22.23 -3.84
N ASP A 186 -37.17 21.25 -3.25
CA ASP A 186 -36.72 21.29 -1.86
C ASP A 186 -35.47 22.16 -1.72
N LYS A 187 -35.68 23.45 -1.43
CA LYS A 187 -34.61 24.43 -1.20
C LYS A 187 -33.76 24.12 0.04
N VAL A 188 -34.29 23.38 1.00
CA VAL A 188 -33.60 23.08 2.26
C VAL A 188 -32.61 21.93 2.04
N ALA A 189 -33.05 20.88 1.36
CA ALA A 189 -32.22 19.70 1.10
C ALA A 189 -31.24 19.87 -0.07
N SER A 190 -31.48 20.80 -0.99
CA SER A 190 -30.72 20.88 -2.25
C SER A 190 -29.48 21.80 -2.16
N PRO A 191 -28.24 21.29 -2.37
CA PRO A 191 -27.03 22.12 -2.29
C PRO A 191 -26.98 23.26 -3.31
N ILE A 192 -27.59 23.07 -4.48
CA ILE A 192 -27.70 24.10 -5.52
C ILE A 192 -28.42 25.36 -5.03
N ALA A 193 -29.30 25.25 -4.02
CA ALA A 193 -30.00 26.40 -3.43
C ALA A 193 -29.05 27.33 -2.65
N SER A 194 -27.84 26.87 -2.32
CA SER A 194 -26.79 27.65 -1.64
C SER A 194 -25.72 28.20 -2.59
N VAL A 195 -25.86 27.95 -3.89
CA VAL A 195 -25.03 28.58 -4.94
C VAL A 195 -25.59 29.98 -5.22
N PRO A 196 -24.74 31.01 -5.41
CA PRO A 196 -25.21 32.34 -5.80
C PRO A 196 -26.14 32.28 -7.02
N GLU A 197 -27.31 32.92 -6.92
CA GLU A 197 -28.35 32.86 -7.96
C GLU A 197 -27.84 33.33 -9.33
N ALA A 198 -26.95 34.34 -9.36
CA ALA A 198 -26.33 34.83 -10.58
C ALA A 198 -25.51 33.74 -11.32
N ASP A 199 -24.86 32.83 -10.58
CA ASP A 199 -24.06 31.75 -11.17
C ASP A 199 -24.96 30.61 -11.66
N VAL A 200 -26.05 30.31 -10.94
CA VAL A 200 -27.07 29.35 -11.39
C VAL A 200 -27.74 29.83 -12.69
N THR A 201 -28.13 31.10 -12.73
CA THR A 201 -28.73 31.72 -13.93
C THR A 201 -27.75 31.73 -15.10
N ALA A 202 -26.50 32.14 -14.88
CA ALA A 202 -25.47 32.14 -15.93
C ALA A 202 -25.23 30.73 -16.51
N LEU A 203 -25.21 29.69 -15.67
CA LEU A 203 -25.09 28.31 -16.14
C LEU A 203 -26.33 27.88 -16.92
N ALA A 204 -27.54 28.19 -16.43
CA ALA A 204 -28.78 27.85 -17.12
C ALA A 204 -28.89 28.51 -18.51
N ASP A 205 -28.50 29.79 -18.62
CA ASP A 205 -28.49 30.53 -19.88
C ASP A 205 -27.48 29.98 -20.88
N ALA A 206 -26.25 29.68 -20.42
CA ALA A 206 -25.24 29.05 -21.27
C ALA A 206 -25.69 27.66 -21.77
N LEU A 207 -26.31 26.85 -20.91
CA LEU A 207 -26.88 25.55 -21.29
C LEU A 207 -28.00 25.69 -22.31
N LYS A 208 -28.85 26.72 -22.19
CA LYS A 208 -29.92 27.00 -23.15
C LYS A 208 -29.36 27.31 -24.54
N THR A 209 -28.34 28.17 -24.60
CA THR A 209 -27.63 28.50 -25.86
C THR A 209 -26.98 27.26 -26.48
N ALA A 210 -26.20 26.52 -25.69
CA ALA A 210 -25.53 25.30 -26.15
C ALA A 210 -26.53 24.25 -26.67
N ARG A 211 -27.65 24.03 -25.96
CA ARG A 211 -28.70 23.09 -26.41
C ARG A 211 -29.34 23.50 -27.73
N ALA A 212 -29.55 24.80 -27.96
CA ALA A 212 -30.10 25.30 -29.22
C ALA A 212 -29.15 25.04 -30.39
N GLU A 213 -27.84 25.28 -30.20
CA GLU A 213 -26.81 25.02 -31.20
C GLU A 213 -26.66 23.52 -31.49
N VAL A 214 -26.63 22.67 -30.47
CA VAL A 214 -26.55 21.21 -30.64
C VAL A 214 -27.75 20.69 -31.43
N LYS A 215 -28.97 21.15 -31.11
CA LYS A 215 -30.18 20.77 -31.84
C LYS A 215 -30.16 21.21 -33.31
N ALA A 216 -29.49 22.32 -33.61
CA ALA A 216 -29.33 22.85 -34.96
C ALA A 216 -28.10 22.29 -35.70
N GLU A 217 -27.33 21.39 -35.07
CA GLU A 217 -26.05 20.87 -35.58
C GLU A 217 -25.02 21.98 -35.88
N LYS A 218 -25.00 23.02 -35.02
CA LYS A 218 -24.20 24.25 -35.18
C LYS A 218 -23.40 24.65 -33.93
N ALA A 219 -22.96 23.67 -33.13
CA ALA A 219 -22.13 23.94 -31.95
C ALA A 219 -20.81 24.64 -32.33
N THR A 220 -20.39 25.63 -31.51
CA THR A 220 -19.13 26.38 -31.73
C THR A 220 -18.15 26.25 -30.57
N ASP A 221 -16.86 26.44 -30.84
CA ASP A 221 -15.81 26.48 -29.81
C ASP A 221 -16.08 27.62 -28.81
N ALA A 222 -16.51 28.79 -29.30
CA ALA A 222 -16.83 29.93 -28.46
C ALA A 222 -17.96 29.63 -27.46
N THR A 223 -19.01 28.91 -27.88
CA THR A 223 -20.10 28.48 -27.01
C THR A 223 -19.64 27.43 -26.00
N THR A 224 -18.72 26.54 -26.41
CA THR A 224 -18.13 25.53 -25.52
C THR A 224 -17.27 26.18 -24.44
N ASP A 225 -16.39 27.11 -24.80
CA ASP A 225 -15.55 27.85 -23.86
C ASP A 225 -16.40 28.70 -22.89
N ALA A 226 -17.45 29.35 -23.39
CA ALA A 226 -18.38 30.11 -22.56
C ALA A 226 -19.09 29.22 -21.54
N LEU A 227 -19.56 28.04 -21.98
CA LEU A 227 -20.19 27.05 -21.10
C LEU A 227 -19.20 26.52 -20.04
N GLN A 228 -17.98 26.18 -20.45
CA GLN A 228 -16.93 25.70 -19.54
C GLN A 228 -16.63 26.73 -18.45
N LYS A 229 -16.46 28.00 -18.82
CA LYS A 229 -16.17 29.09 -17.88
C LYS A 229 -17.26 29.27 -16.82
N VAL A 230 -18.53 29.27 -17.21
CA VAL A 230 -19.63 29.41 -16.24
C VAL A 230 -19.82 28.14 -15.41
N TYR A 231 -19.53 26.97 -15.97
CA TYR A 231 -19.55 25.70 -15.24
C TYR A 231 -18.47 25.64 -14.16
N GLU A 232 -17.23 26.05 -14.47
CA GLU A 232 -16.14 26.16 -13.49
C GLU A 232 -16.49 27.14 -12.37
N LYS A 233 -17.08 28.29 -12.71
CA LYS A 233 -17.54 29.26 -11.71
C LYS A 233 -18.64 28.70 -10.81
N PHE A 234 -19.60 27.97 -11.39
CA PHE A 234 -20.62 27.25 -10.64
C PHE A 234 -20.00 26.24 -9.68
N LEU A 235 -19.06 25.40 -10.16
CA LEU A 235 -18.37 24.41 -9.34
C LEU A 235 -17.56 25.03 -8.20
N ALA A 236 -16.89 26.16 -8.45
CA ALA A 236 -16.15 26.88 -7.42
C ALA A 236 -17.04 27.37 -6.27
N ASN A 237 -18.34 27.57 -6.53
CA ASN A 237 -19.34 27.98 -5.56
C ASN A 237 -20.27 26.85 -5.11
N TYR A 238 -20.15 25.65 -5.68
CA TYR A 238 -21.00 24.52 -5.33
C TYR A 238 -20.59 23.95 -3.97
N PRO A 239 -21.49 23.95 -2.97
CA PRO A 239 -21.15 23.44 -1.65
C PRO A 239 -21.25 21.91 -1.65
N ASP A 240 -20.14 21.26 -1.32
CA ASP A 240 -20.09 19.83 -1.06
C ASP A 240 -19.91 19.55 0.45
N PRO A 241 -21.01 19.30 1.19
CA PRO A 241 -20.93 18.99 2.62
C PRO A 241 -20.30 17.62 2.90
N ALA A 242 -20.18 16.72 1.90
CA ALA A 242 -19.56 15.42 2.10
C ALA A 242 -18.10 15.55 2.57
N ARG A 243 -17.38 16.58 2.07
CA ARG A 243 -16.03 16.96 2.50
C ARG A 243 -15.91 17.14 4.02
N VAL A 244 -16.95 17.67 4.66
CA VAL A 244 -16.98 17.87 6.12
C VAL A 244 -17.28 16.54 6.83
N THR A 245 -18.30 15.80 6.38
CA THR A 245 -18.68 14.54 7.02
C THR A 245 -17.61 13.45 6.92
N GLU A 246 -16.83 13.43 5.83
CA GLU A 246 -15.69 12.51 5.67
C GLU A 246 -14.58 12.79 6.69
N LEU A 247 -14.28 14.08 6.94
CA LEU A 247 -13.29 14.47 7.95
C LEU A 247 -13.77 14.18 9.37
N ILE A 248 -15.05 14.40 9.67
CA ILE A 248 -15.66 14.01 10.94
C ILE A 248 -15.52 12.50 11.15
N ALA A 249 -15.88 11.69 10.15
CA ALA A 249 -15.77 10.23 10.24
C ALA A 249 -14.32 9.78 10.47
N LYS A 250 -13.35 10.39 9.75
CA LYS A 250 -11.92 10.14 9.97
C LYS A 250 -11.49 10.48 11.40
N ALA A 251 -11.91 11.63 11.92
CA ALA A 251 -11.59 12.05 13.29
C ALA A 251 -12.16 11.07 14.33
N GLN A 252 -13.38 10.57 14.12
CA GLN A 252 -14.02 9.59 14.99
C GLN A 252 -13.32 8.21 14.95
N GLU A 253 -12.85 7.77 13.77
CA GLU A 253 -12.05 6.54 13.63
C GLU A 253 -10.74 6.66 14.42
N ILE A 254 -10.02 7.78 14.28
CA ILE A 254 -8.78 8.03 15.02
C ILE A 254 -9.04 8.08 16.53
N ALA A 255 -10.08 8.79 16.97
CA ALA A 255 -10.44 8.88 18.39
C ALA A 255 -10.81 7.51 19.00
N THR A 256 -11.22 6.53 18.19
CA THR A 256 -11.53 5.17 18.65
C THR A 256 -10.27 4.30 18.74
N THR A 257 -9.30 4.49 17.85
CA THR A 257 -8.11 3.62 17.71
C THR A 257 -6.84 4.17 18.34
N ALA A 258 -6.81 5.47 18.65
CA ALA A 258 -5.72 6.12 19.36
C ALA A 258 -5.72 5.72 20.84
N GLU A 259 -4.54 5.55 21.42
CA GLU A 259 -4.37 5.39 22.86
C GLU A 259 -3.50 6.51 23.43
N GLU A 260 -3.87 6.99 24.62
CA GLU A 260 -3.18 8.09 25.29
C GLU A 260 -2.13 7.60 26.28
N ALA A 261 -1.02 8.32 26.35
CA ALA A 261 0.10 8.11 27.26
C ALA A 261 -0.30 8.50 28.70
N THR A 262 -1.15 7.69 29.32
CA THR A 262 -1.65 7.85 30.69
C THR A 262 -1.32 6.62 31.53
N GLY A 263 -1.34 6.74 32.86
CA GLY A 263 -1.00 5.65 33.77
C GLY A 263 0.39 5.07 33.48
N ASP A 264 0.49 3.75 33.34
CA ASP A 264 1.74 3.03 33.05
C ASP A 264 2.33 3.35 31.68
N ASN A 265 1.56 4.01 30.80
CA ASN A 265 2.01 4.44 29.47
C ASN A 265 2.44 5.91 29.43
N ALA A 266 2.48 6.60 30.56
CA ALA A 266 2.90 8.01 30.62
C ALA A 266 4.27 8.22 29.95
N GLY A 267 4.32 9.14 28.97
CA GLY A 267 5.53 9.46 28.21
C GLY A 267 6.00 8.40 27.21
N ARG A 268 5.28 7.28 27.05
CA ARG A 268 5.71 6.22 26.10
C ARG A 268 5.54 6.66 24.64
N LEU A 269 6.56 6.40 23.84
CA LEU A 269 6.53 6.63 22.40
C LEU A 269 5.44 5.78 21.73
N GLY A 270 4.82 6.30 20.68
CA GLY A 270 3.76 5.62 19.93
C GLY A 270 2.38 5.68 20.60
N TYR A 271 2.24 6.52 21.63
CA TYR A 271 0.98 6.91 22.26
C TYR A 271 0.73 8.41 22.05
N TYR A 272 -0.52 8.84 22.12
CA TYR A 272 -0.89 10.26 22.04
C TYR A 272 -0.78 10.94 23.41
N LYS A 273 -0.50 12.25 23.44
CA LYS A 273 -0.54 13.04 24.68
C LYS A 273 -1.91 12.94 25.34
N ALA A 274 -1.94 12.95 26.67
CA ALA A 274 -3.18 12.93 27.45
C ALA A 274 -4.13 14.07 27.03
N GLY A 275 -5.41 13.76 26.83
CA GLY A 275 -6.44 14.70 26.40
C GLY A 275 -6.54 14.94 24.89
N ALA A 276 -5.63 14.43 24.07
CA ALA A 276 -5.65 14.62 22.62
C ALA A 276 -6.91 14.01 21.96
N LYS A 277 -7.36 12.82 22.40
CA LYS A 277 -8.57 12.18 21.90
C LYS A 277 -9.81 13.00 22.24
N ALA A 278 -9.87 13.52 23.47
CA ALA A 278 -10.98 14.34 23.94
C ALA A 278 -11.07 15.64 23.14
N ALA A 279 -9.93 16.29 22.86
CA ALA A 279 -9.85 17.48 22.02
C ALA A 279 -10.32 17.20 20.57
N LEU A 280 -9.84 16.13 19.94
CA LEU A 280 -10.27 15.75 18.58
C LEU A 280 -11.77 15.45 18.52
N LYS A 281 -12.29 14.71 19.50
CA LYS A 281 -13.72 14.40 19.59
C LYS A 281 -14.55 15.66 19.80
N ALA A 282 -14.14 16.57 20.67
CA ALA A 282 -14.83 17.83 20.90
C ALA A 282 -14.89 18.70 19.63
N ALA A 283 -13.79 18.76 18.87
CA ALA A 283 -13.77 19.45 17.58
C ALA A 283 -14.73 18.81 16.57
N ALA A 284 -14.71 17.47 16.44
CA ALA A 284 -15.60 16.74 15.55
C ALA A 284 -17.09 16.92 15.93
N ASP A 285 -17.41 16.86 17.23
CA ASP A 285 -18.77 17.06 17.73
C ASP A 285 -19.24 18.51 17.48
N ALA A 286 -18.38 19.52 17.69
CA ALA A 286 -18.71 20.92 17.43
C ALA A 286 -18.98 21.19 15.94
N VAL A 287 -18.14 20.67 15.04
CA VAL A 287 -18.36 20.81 13.58
C VAL A 287 -19.60 20.05 13.14
N SER A 288 -19.84 18.85 13.68
CA SER A 288 -21.06 18.08 13.40
C SER A 288 -22.33 18.83 13.81
N GLN A 289 -22.34 19.43 15.01
CA GLN A 289 -23.47 20.24 15.48
C GLN A 289 -23.67 21.50 14.61
N LYS A 290 -22.59 22.18 14.23
CA LYS A 290 -22.64 23.34 13.33
C LYS A 290 -23.26 22.98 11.98
N LEU A 291 -22.80 21.88 11.36
CA LEU A 291 -23.33 21.40 10.09
C LEU A 291 -24.82 21.03 10.20
N ALA A 292 -25.20 20.26 11.23
CA ALA A 292 -26.59 19.87 11.46
C ALA A 292 -27.51 21.07 11.70
N GLY A 293 -27.05 22.07 12.46
CA GLY A 293 -27.80 23.31 12.70
C GLY A 293 -28.05 24.12 11.42
N ILE A 294 -27.08 24.15 10.50
CA ILE A 294 -27.26 24.76 9.18
C ILE A 294 -28.29 23.94 8.37
N GLN A 295 -28.07 22.63 8.25
CA GLN A 295 -28.89 21.69 7.45
C GLN A 295 -30.35 21.57 7.90
N ALA A 296 -30.66 21.96 9.14
CA ALA A 296 -32.04 22.06 9.61
C ALA A 296 -32.87 23.11 8.87
N THR A 297 -32.22 24.10 8.24
CA THR A 297 -32.92 25.23 7.57
C THR A 297 -32.47 25.47 6.13
N ARG A 298 -31.24 25.06 5.75
CA ARG A 298 -30.69 25.13 4.39
C ARG A 298 -29.43 24.30 4.25
N GLN A 299 -28.96 24.03 3.03
CA GLN A 299 -27.59 23.54 2.86
C GLN A 299 -26.53 24.60 3.23
N PRO A 300 -25.31 24.18 3.62
CA PRO A 300 -24.20 25.11 3.83
C PRO A 300 -23.76 25.74 2.51
N ASN A 301 -23.20 26.95 2.57
CA ASN A 301 -22.53 27.55 1.42
C ASN A 301 -21.03 27.15 1.36
N ILE A 302 -20.35 27.48 0.27
CA ILE A 302 -18.96 27.07 0.07
C ILE A 302 -17.99 27.63 1.13
N ALA A 303 -18.24 28.83 1.65
CA ALA A 303 -17.41 29.43 2.69
C ALA A 303 -17.55 28.67 4.01
N GLU A 304 -18.78 28.29 4.39
CA GLU A 304 -19.07 27.49 5.58
C GLU A 304 -18.46 26.09 5.48
N VAL A 305 -18.57 25.45 4.31
CA VAL A 305 -17.92 24.15 4.05
C VAL A 305 -16.40 24.27 4.21
N ASN A 306 -15.76 25.26 3.58
CA ASN A 306 -14.32 25.45 3.67
C ASN A 306 -13.86 25.78 5.09
N GLU A 307 -14.63 26.56 5.85
CA GLU A 307 -14.36 26.85 7.25
C GLU A 307 -14.38 25.58 8.11
N MET A 308 -15.44 24.75 7.97
CA MET A 308 -15.55 23.48 8.69
C MET A 308 -14.45 22.48 8.30
N VAL A 309 -14.09 22.42 7.02
CA VAL A 309 -12.96 21.62 6.52
C VAL A 309 -11.66 22.08 7.18
N ALA A 310 -11.39 23.38 7.21
CA ALA A 310 -10.18 23.93 7.82
C ALA A 310 -10.12 23.64 9.33
N GLN A 311 -11.24 23.77 10.05
CA GLN A 311 -11.33 23.43 11.47
C GLN A 311 -11.00 21.95 11.72
N MET A 312 -11.57 21.05 10.93
CA MET A 312 -11.28 19.61 11.06
C MET A 312 -9.85 19.25 10.67
N GLN A 313 -9.29 19.89 9.64
CA GLN A 313 -7.89 19.70 9.24
C GLN A 313 -6.94 20.15 10.34
N ALA A 314 -7.18 21.31 10.96
CA ALA A 314 -6.39 21.78 12.09
C ALA A 314 -6.46 20.79 13.27
N ALA A 315 -7.65 20.32 13.64
CA ALA A 315 -7.82 19.34 14.71
C ALA A 315 -7.10 18.00 14.42
N LEU A 316 -7.12 17.54 13.18
CA LEU A 316 -6.39 16.34 12.75
C LEU A 316 -4.87 16.54 12.80
N THR A 317 -4.38 17.72 12.41
CA THR A 317 -2.95 18.09 12.53
C THR A 317 -2.52 18.18 13.99
N ASP A 318 -3.35 18.75 14.87
CA ASP A 318 -3.07 18.79 16.31
C ASP A 318 -3.02 17.39 16.92
N MET A 319 -3.90 16.49 16.49
CA MET A 319 -3.86 15.08 16.89
C MET A 319 -2.57 14.40 16.43
N ASP A 320 -2.15 14.59 15.18
CA ASP A 320 -0.89 14.02 14.66
C ASP A 320 0.32 14.54 15.45
N ASN A 321 0.37 15.84 15.74
CA ASN A 321 1.40 16.48 16.58
C ASN A 321 1.34 16.06 18.06
N ALA A 322 0.22 15.47 18.49
CA ALA A 322 0.08 14.92 19.82
C ALA A 322 0.66 13.51 19.95
N LEU A 323 0.99 12.83 18.84
CA LEU A 323 1.69 11.54 18.87
C LEU A 323 3.09 11.73 19.46
N LEU A 324 3.41 10.98 20.52
CA LEU A 324 4.74 10.99 21.13
C LEU A 324 5.72 10.23 20.25
N ALA A 325 6.45 10.97 19.41
CA ALA A 325 7.45 10.46 18.50
C ALA A 325 8.86 10.43 19.13
N PRO A 326 9.79 9.58 18.64
CA PRO A 326 11.19 9.57 19.10
C PRO A 326 11.84 10.95 18.92
N THR A 327 12.72 11.30 19.85
CA THR A 327 13.60 12.48 19.80
C THR A 327 14.98 12.06 19.31
N ASP A 328 15.90 13.02 19.19
CA ASP A 328 17.31 12.70 18.93
C ASP A 328 17.87 11.83 20.07
N GLY A 329 18.52 10.72 19.73
CA GLY A 329 19.02 9.77 20.73
C GLY A 329 19.46 8.44 20.14
N VAL A 330 19.77 7.48 21.02
CA VAL A 330 20.10 6.10 20.62
C VAL A 330 18.94 5.18 20.96
N TYR A 331 18.58 4.31 20.01
CA TYR A 331 17.45 3.41 20.14
C TYR A 331 17.79 2.01 19.66
N MET A 332 17.19 1.00 20.31
CA MET A 332 16.91 -0.28 19.67
C MET A 332 15.53 -0.20 19.02
N ILE A 333 15.46 -0.48 17.72
CA ILE A 333 14.20 -0.43 16.96
C ILE A 333 13.62 -1.84 16.93
N GLN A 334 12.55 -2.06 17.70
CA GLN A 334 11.98 -3.37 17.98
C GLN A 334 10.73 -3.62 17.16
N SER A 335 10.54 -4.83 16.63
CA SER A 335 9.28 -5.24 15.99
C SER A 335 8.19 -5.51 17.03
N GLU A 336 7.02 -4.92 16.79
CA GLU A 336 5.79 -5.13 17.55
C GLU A 336 4.78 -5.96 16.74
N SER A 337 5.29 -6.77 15.81
CA SER A 337 4.45 -7.66 14.99
C SER A 337 3.66 -8.63 15.85
N SER A 338 2.42 -8.90 15.45
CA SER A 338 1.60 -10.00 15.97
C SER A 338 2.14 -11.38 15.60
N ASN A 339 3.07 -11.46 14.63
CA ASN A 339 3.81 -12.69 14.38
C ASN A 339 4.88 -12.91 15.47
N LYS A 340 4.68 -13.93 16.30
CA LYS A 340 5.56 -14.26 17.44
C LYS A 340 7.02 -14.48 17.05
N SER A 341 7.31 -14.99 15.86
CA SER A 341 8.69 -15.21 15.40
C SER A 341 9.45 -13.92 15.10
N ASN A 342 8.72 -12.81 14.97
CA ASN A 342 9.25 -11.48 14.67
C ASN A 342 9.12 -10.53 15.86
N ASN A 343 8.09 -10.71 16.68
CA ASN A 343 7.86 -9.91 17.87
C ASN A 343 9.10 -9.88 18.77
N GLY A 344 9.47 -8.69 19.25
CA GLY A 344 10.61 -8.50 20.15
C GLY A 344 11.97 -8.42 19.46
N LYS A 345 12.07 -8.84 18.18
CA LYS A 345 13.33 -8.71 17.42
C LYS A 345 13.66 -7.26 17.11
N VAL A 346 14.95 -6.96 16.97
CA VAL A 346 15.45 -5.62 16.66
C VAL A 346 16.11 -5.55 15.31
N ILE A 347 16.03 -4.37 14.68
CA ILE A 347 16.77 -4.07 13.46
C ILE A 347 18.28 -4.09 13.77
N ALA A 348 19.02 -4.93 13.07
CA ALA A 348 20.45 -5.16 13.27
C ALA A 348 21.25 -4.99 11.98
N ALA A 349 22.50 -4.54 12.10
CA ALA A 349 23.46 -4.44 10.98
C ALA A 349 24.60 -5.47 11.11
N LYS A 350 24.38 -6.69 10.58
CA LYS A 350 25.30 -7.86 10.65
C LYS A 350 26.69 -7.66 10.01
N GLY A 351 26.92 -6.54 9.34
CA GLY A 351 28.19 -6.23 8.70
C GLY A 351 28.14 -4.87 8.03
N SER A 352 29.28 -4.35 7.58
CA SER A 352 29.43 -2.99 7.02
C SER A 352 29.24 -2.93 5.50
N SER A 353 28.60 -3.94 4.89
CA SER A 353 28.41 -3.97 3.43
C SER A 353 27.28 -3.04 2.99
N ARG A 354 27.55 -2.23 1.97
CA ARG A 354 26.58 -1.33 1.33
C ARG A 354 25.86 -1.99 0.16
N ASP A 355 26.49 -2.99 -0.47
CA ASP A 355 25.97 -3.66 -1.67
C ASP A 355 25.05 -4.86 -1.36
N SER A 356 25.04 -5.32 -0.11
CA SER A 356 24.28 -6.49 0.32
C SER A 356 23.15 -6.13 1.29
N TYR A 357 21.92 -6.33 0.85
CA TYR A 357 20.73 -6.24 1.72
C TYR A 357 20.71 -7.31 2.83
N TRP A 358 21.49 -8.38 2.68
CA TRP A 358 21.74 -9.40 3.71
C TRP A 358 22.62 -8.90 4.85
N THR A 359 22.77 -7.60 5.03
CA THR A 359 23.41 -7.04 6.24
C THR A 359 22.41 -6.42 7.18
N ILE A 360 21.16 -6.19 6.75
CA ILE A 360 20.12 -5.62 7.59
C ILE A 360 19.08 -6.70 7.95
N HIS A 361 19.00 -7.03 9.24
CA HIS A 361 18.27 -8.19 9.77
C HIS A 361 17.37 -7.87 10.97
N PHE A 362 16.56 -8.86 11.36
CA PHE A 362 15.87 -8.90 12.65
C PHE A 362 16.50 -9.94 13.60
N GLU A 363 16.99 -9.48 14.74
CA GLU A 363 17.80 -10.27 15.69
C GLU A 363 17.37 -10.04 17.15
N GLY A 364 18.09 -10.61 18.12
CA GLY A 364 17.93 -10.27 19.55
C GLY A 364 16.89 -11.08 20.32
N THR A 365 16.27 -12.09 19.68
CA THR A 365 15.39 -13.05 20.35
C THR A 365 15.70 -14.48 19.90
N GLU A 366 15.52 -15.44 20.80
CA GLU A 366 15.64 -16.87 20.54
C GLU A 366 14.40 -17.64 21.00
N PRO A 367 14.12 -18.83 20.43
CA PRO A 367 13.08 -19.71 20.95
C PRO A 367 13.31 -20.03 22.44
N ALA A 368 12.25 -20.00 23.24
CA ALA A 368 12.32 -20.40 24.64
C ALA A 368 12.68 -21.90 24.78
N ASP A 369 12.18 -22.73 23.86
CA ASP A 369 12.64 -24.10 23.63
C ASP A 369 13.31 -24.17 22.25
N PRO A 370 14.62 -24.46 22.16
CA PRO A 370 15.35 -24.55 20.89
C PRO A 370 14.75 -25.53 19.87
N ASN A 371 13.94 -26.50 20.30
CA ASN A 371 13.32 -27.48 19.42
C ASN A 371 11.94 -27.05 18.88
N VAL A 372 11.41 -25.92 19.36
CA VAL A 372 10.08 -25.42 18.99
C VAL A 372 10.22 -24.06 18.32
N VAL A 373 9.96 -24.02 17.00
CA VAL A 373 10.08 -22.82 16.18
C VAL A 373 8.80 -22.53 15.41
N GLY A 374 8.64 -21.29 14.95
CA GLY A 374 7.52 -20.87 14.11
C GLY A 374 6.45 -20.10 14.86
N ALA A 375 5.26 -19.96 14.25
CA ALA A 375 4.23 -19.02 14.69
C ALA A 375 3.68 -19.30 16.12
N ASP A 376 3.76 -20.54 16.59
CA ASP A 376 3.25 -20.96 17.89
C ASP A 376 4.31 -20.98 18.99
N ALA A 377 5.59 -20.83 18.63
CA ALA A 377 6.69 -20.85 19.59
C ALA A 377 6.67 -19.62 20.51
N ALA A 378 7.12 -19.82 21.75
CA ALA A 378 7.45 -18.72 22.65
C ALA A 378 8.89 -18.27 22.36
N TYR A 379 9.10 -16.96 22.35
CA TYR A 379 10.41 -16.34 22.14
C TYR A 379 10.78 -15.52 23.37
N LYS A 380 12.08 -15.45 23.65
CA LYS A 380 12.67 -14.63 24.71
C LYS A 380 13.84 -13.83 24.15
N GLU A 381 14.22 -12.78 24.84
CA GLU A 381 15.42 -12.00 24.50
C GLU A 381 16.68 -12.87 24.63
N THR A 382 17.64 -12.70 23.72
CA THR A 382 18.94 -13.35 23.85
C THR A 382 19.68 -12.79 25.08
N ALA A 383 20.41 -13.65 25.80
CA ALA A 383 21.06 -13.26 27.05
C ALA A 383 22.09 -12.12 26.88
N ASN A 384 22.72 -12.03 25.72
CA ASN A 384 23.71 -11.02 25.36
C ASN A 384 23.14 -9.85 24.53
N ARG A 385 21.81 -9.70 24.42
CA ARG A 385 21.15 -8.71 23.56
C ARG A 385 21.72 -7.28 23.70
N LYS A 386 22.04 -6.86 24.92
CA LYS A 386 22.60 -5.52 25.19
C LYS A 386 24.04 -5.36 24.72
N SER A 387 24.81 -6.42 24.56
CA SER A 387 26.23 -6.36 24.17
C SER A 387 26.45 -6.29 22.64
N HIS A 388 25.39 -6.38 21.85
CA HIS A 388 25.41 -6.33 20.38
C HIS A 388 25.34 -4.88 19.88
N LEU A 389 26.49 -4.31 19.51
CA LEU A 389 26.59 -2.91 19.11
C LEU A 389 25.80 -2.61 17.83
N GLU A 390 25.57 -3.62 17.00
CA GLU A 390 24.84 -3.53 15.75
C GLU A 390 23.32 -3.40 15.92
N TYR A 391 22.79 -3.54 17.14
CA TYR A 391 21.37 -3.32 17.46
C TYR A 391 21.04 -1.86 17.76
N TYR A 392 22.07 -1.02 17.97
CA TYR A 392 21.92 0.36 18.37
C TYR A 392 21.96 1.31 17.19
N TRP A 393 20.93 2.15 17.09
CA TRP A 393 20.77 3.14 16.04
C TRP A 393 20.71 4.53 16.65
N LYS A 394 21.62 5.40 16.22
CA LYS A 394 21.49 6.84 16.44
C LYS A 394 20.37 7.35 15.53
N VAL A 395 19.31 7.86 16.14
CA VAL A 395 18.14 8.43 15.48
C VAL A 395 18.22 9.94 15.61
N GLU A 396 18.12 10.65 14.49
CA GLU A 396 18.14 12.12 14.47
C GLU A 396 16.93 12.63 13.66
N LYS A 397 16.20 13.59 14.23
CA LYS A 397 15.07 14.24 13.58
C LYS A 397 15.58 15.15 12.48
N VAL A 398 14.98 15.02 11.29
CA VAL A 398 15.25 15.89 10.14
C VAL A 398 13.94 16.36 9.51
N ASN A 399 14.03 17.29 8.56
CA ASN A 399 12.85 17.71 7.81
C ASN A 399 12.20 16.50 7.11
N GLY A 400 10.91 16.29 7.34
CA GLY A 400 10.14 15.19 6.74
C GLY A 400 10.34 13.81 7.36
N GLY A 401 11.16 13.62 8.40
CA GLY A 401 11.37 12.29 9.00
C GLY A 401 12.55 12.20 9.95
N TYR A 402 13.28 11.09 9.87
CA TYR A 402 14.44 10.79 10.70
C TYR A 402 15.56 10.15 9.87
N THR A 403 16.79 10.30 10.32
CA THR A 403 17.94 9.50 9.87
C THR A 403 18.26 8.44 10.92
N PHE A 404 18.84 7.33 10.47
CA PHE A 404 19.13 6.16 11.29
C PHE A 404 20.55 5.72 11.03
N LYS A 405 21.49 6.02 11.92
CA LYS A 405 22.90 5.64 11.81
C LYS A 405 23.23 4.50 12.76
N ASN A 406 23.71 3.38 12.23
CA ASN A 406 24.11 2.25 13.06
C ASN A 406 25.42 2.55 13.80
N LEU A 407 25.49 2.24 15.10
CA LEU A 407 26.70 2.52 15.89
C LEU A 407 27.85 1.56 15.56
N TYR A 408 27.57 0.30 15.26
CA TYR A 408 28.60 -0.68 14.88
C TYR A 408 29.26 -0.33 13.54
N THR A 409 28.48 -0.11 12.49
CA THR A 409 29.04 0.10 11.13
C THR A 409 29.37 1.55 10.81
N GLY A 410 28.74 2.51 11.49
CA GLY A 410 28.80 3.93 11.15
C GLY A 410 28.01 4.31 9.89
N LEU A 411 27.24 3.39 9.30
CA LEU A 411 26.45 3.61 8.09
C LEU A 411 24.98 3.92 8.42
N TYR A 412 24.28 4.52 7.46
CA TYR A 412 22.87 4.89 7.55
C TYR A 412 21.96 3.80 6.96
N LEU A 413 20.80 3.59 7.57
CA LEU A 413 19.74 2.75 7.01
C LEU A 413 19.17 3.41 5.74
N GLU A 414 19.09 2.65 4.65
CA GLU A 414 18.58 3.11 3.36
C GLU A 414 17.71 2.03 2.70
N ARG A 415 16.80 2.43 1.82
CA ARG A 415 16.06 1.52 0.95
C ARG A 415 16.87 1.16 -0.30
N ASP A 416 16.99 -0.13 -0.59
CA ASP A 416 17.49 -0.62 -1.88
C ASP A 416 16.42 -0.44 -2.97
N THR A 417 16.76 0.27 -4.04
CA THR A 417 15.90 0.54 -5.20
C THR A 417 16.25 -0.30 -6.43
N THR A 418 17.30 -1.14 -6.36
CA THR A 418 17.89 -1.81 -7.52
C THR A 418 17.36 -3.23 -7.78
N LYS A 419 16.66 -3.85 -6.82
CA LYS A 419 16.16 -5.23 -6.92
C LYS A 419 14.64 -5.30 -6.71
N ASN A 420 13.93 -6.01 -7.59
CA ASN A 420 12.46 -6.10 -7.75
C ASN A 420 11.62 -6.54 -6.50
N GLY A 421 12.18 -6.59 -5.30
CA GLY A 421 11.49 -6.65 -4.02
C GLY A 421 12.24 -5.73 -3.08
N ALA A 422 11.74 -4.51 -2.87
CA ALA A 422 12.50 -3.42 -2.27
C ALA A 422 12.94 -3.76 -0.84
N ALA A 423 14.23 -4.03 -0.65
CA ALA A 423 14.83 -4.39 0.63
C ALA A 423 15.40 -3.16 1.34
N MET A 424 15.82 -3.34 2.59
CA MET A 424 16.66 -2.36 3.28
C MET A 424 18.14 -2.71 3.12
N ARG A 425 19.00 -1.69 3.12
CA ARG A 425 20.46 -1.79 3.03
C ARG A 425 21.10 -0.68 3.85
N GLN A 426 22.42 -0.56 3.75
CA GLN A 426 23.19 0.51 4.36
C GLN A 426 23.75 1.48 3.32
N SER A 427 23.97 2.73 3.73
CA SER A 427 24.50 3.80 2.91
C SER A 427 25.44 4.69 3.70
N GLU A 428 26.43 5.27 3.02
CA GLU A 428 27.27 6.32 3.62
C GLU A 428 26.50 7.63 3.79
N LYS A 429 25.50 7.85 2.94
CA LYS A 429 24.71 9.08 2.93
C LYS A 429 23.44 8.88 3.76
N PRO A 430 23.09 9.87 4.60
CA PRO A 430 21.85 9.80 5.36
C PRO A 430 20.65 9.73 4.41
N SER A 431 19.70 8.87 4.75
CA SER A 431 18.39 8.80 4.11
C SER A 431 17.31 9.23 5.09
N THR A 432 16.32 9.98 4.61
CA THR A 432 15.17 10.40 5.41
C THR A 432 14.10 9.31 5.35
N ILE A 433 13.72 8.82 6.52
CA ILE A 433 12.65 7.84 6.70
C ILE A 433 11.58 8.49 7.58
N ALA A 434 10.37 8.62 7.06
CA ALA A 434 9.24 9.16 7.83
C ALA A 434 8.69 8.09 8.77
N ILE A 435 7.95 8.52 9.80
CA ILE A 435 7.24 7.60 10.69
C ILE A 435 5.78 8.04 10.80
N GLU A 436 4.88 7.08 10.96
CA GLU A 436 3.46 7.32 11.22
C GLU A 436 2.93 6.32 12.27
N TYR A 437 1.81 6.65 12.92
CA TYR A 437 1.19 5.75 13.90
C TYR A 437 0.74 4.44 13.23
N ALA A 438 1.16 3.30 13.78
CA ALA A 438 0.87 1.98 13.20
C ALA A 438 -0.59 1.53 13.35
N LYS A 439 -1.46 2.37 13.94
CA LYS A 439 -2.78 1.97 14.45
C LYS A 439 -2.68 0.86 15.53
N VAL A 440 -1.55 0.83 16.23
CA VAL A 440 -1.27 -0.04 17.38
C VAL A 440 -0.57 0.79 18.45
N PRO A 441 -1.07 0.78 19.70
CA PRO A 441 -0.47 1.54 20.78
C PRO A 441 1.01 1.18 20.96
N GLY A 442 1.88 2.20 21.01
CA GLY A 442 3.31 2.03 21.21
C GLY A 442 4.13 1.72 19.95
N ALA A 443 3.51 1.69 18.77
CA ALA A 443 4.16 1.32 17.52
C ALA A 443 3.97 2.34 16.39
N PHE A 444 4.95 2.35 15.50
CA PHE A 444 5.04 3.18 14.30
C PHE A 444 5.27 2.32 13.07
N ASN A 445 4.83 2.80 11.92
CA ASN A 445 5.33 2.34 10.64
C ASN A 445 6.49 3.23 10.19
N LEU A 446 7.54 2.64 9.62
CA LEU A 446 8.66 3.37 9.02
C LEU A 446 8.45 3.48 7.51
N VAL A 447 8.40 4.70 6.99
CA VAL A 447 8.02 5.02 5.60
C VAL A 447 9.25 5.50 4.82
N VAL A 448 9.62 4.77 3.77
CA VAL A 448 10.88 4.95 3.02
C VAL A 448 10.69 5.43 1.57
N GLY A 449 9.53 6.04 1.25
CA GLY A 449 9.27 6.69 -0.05
C GLY A 449 8.94 5.75 -1.22
N ASN A 450 8.41 6.32 -2.33
CA ASN A 450 7.39 5.69 -3.19
C ASN A 450 7.86 5.31 -4.60
N GLY A 451 7.66 4.05 -5.00
CA GLY A 451 7.63 3.71 -6.43
C GLY A 451 6.39 4.32 -7.08
N LYS A 452 6.55 5.49 -7.73
CA LYS A 452 5.59 6.25 -8.56
C LYS A 452 4.21 6.63 -8.00
N THR A 453 3.57 5.93 -7.05
CA THR A 453 2.24 6.37 -6.49
C THR A 453 1.90 5.85 -5.08
N THR A 454 2.67 4.95 -4.45
CA THR A 454 2.28 4.32 -3.16
C THR A 454 3.40 4.28 -2.11
N ASN A 455 3.03 4.59 -0.85
CA ASN A 455 3.86 4.46 0.36
C ASN A 455 4.53 3.09 0.43
N ARG A 456 5.81 3.04 0.82
CA ARG A 456 6.50 1.80 1.17
C ARG A 456 6.92 1.79 2.62
N TYR A 457 6.62 0.68 3.28
CA TYR A 457 6.78 0.46 4.70
C TYR A 457 7.84 -0.60 4.95
N VAL A 458 8.78 -0.33 5.85
CA VAL A 458 9.75 -1.32 6.35
C VAL A 458 8.98 -2.48 6.98
N ASN A 459 9.47 -3.71 6.80
CA ASN A 459 8.73 -4.90 7.22
C ASN A 459 9.65 -6.06 7.62
N ALA A 460 9.30 -6.70 8.73
CA ALA A 460 9.92 -7.91 9.24
C ALA A 460 9.46 -9.14 8.47
N GLN A 461 10.21 -9.51 7.42
CA GLN A 461 9.90 -10.71 6.65
C GLN A 461 10.07 -11.96 7.53
N PRO A 462 8.99 -12.75 7.74
CA PRO A 462 9.13 -14.04 8.40
C PRO A 462 9.74 -15.03 7.42
N ASP A 463 10.68 -15.85 7.87
CA ASP A 463 11.10 -17.04 7.15
C ASP A 463 10.85 -18.27 8.03
N ALA A 464 9.98 -19.17 7.56
CA ALA A 464 9.66 -20.42 8.24
C ALA A 464 10.68 -21.55 7.99
N ARG A 465 11.69 -21.33 7.13
CA ARG A 465 12.65 -22.36 6.68
C ARG A 465 14.11 -21.90 6.53
N SER A 466 14.46 -20.64 6.79
CA SER A 466 15.85 -20.15 6.69
C SER A 466 16.26 -19.22 7.84
N MET A 467 17.51 -19.35 8.28
CA MET A 467 18.16 -18.60 9.37
C MET A 467 18.54 -17.13 9.02
N SER A 468 17.90 -16.48 8.05
CA SER A 468 18.23 -15.08 7.71
C SER A 468 16.98 -14.21 7.50
N PRO A 469 16.42 -13.62 8.57
CA PRO A 469 15.29 -12.68 8.47
C PRO A 469 15.78 -11.33 7.97
N TYR A 470 15.85 -11.14 6.65
CA TYR A 470 16.20 -9.85 6.04
C TYR A 470 15.02 -8.88 6.08
N ILE A 471 15.33 -7.58 6.10
CA ILE A 471 14.30 -6.54 6.14
C ILE A 471 13.87 -6.17 4.71
N VAL A 472 12.56 -6.21 4.47
CA VAL A 472 11.93 -5.86 3.20
C VAL A 472 11.06 -4.63 3.33
N THR A 473 10.50 -4.18 2.20
CA THR A 473 9.51 -3.11 2.17
C THR A 473 8.30 -3.52 1.35
N TRP A 474 7.11 -3.23 1.88
CA TRP A 474 5.82 -3.50 1.23
C TRP A 474 5.03 -2.21 1.00
N ASN A 475 4.06 -2.24 0.09
CA ASN A 475 3.20 -1.10 -0.23
C ASN A 475 1.98 -0.95 0.70
N VAL A 476 1.84 -1.84 1.69
CA VAL A 476 0.73 -1.87 2.64
C VAL A 476 1.30 -2.07 4.04
N ALA A 477 0.73 -1.35 5.00
CA ALA A 477 0.91 -1.52 6.43
C ALA A 477 -0.47 -1.54 7.11
N LYS A 478 -0.67 -2.43 8.07
CA LYS A 478 -1.94 -2.55 8.80
C LYS A 478 -1.73 -3.05 10.22
N GLY A 479 -2.00 -2.17 11.20
CA GLY A 479 -2.07 -2.57 12.60
C GLY A 479 -0.76 -3.23 13.06
N ALA A 480 -0.88 -4.34 13.78
CA ALA A 480 0.25 -5.10 14.33
C ALA A 480 0.80 -6.11 13.32
N ASP A 481 0.85 -5.79 12.04
CA ASP A 481 1.54 -6.63 11.08
C ASP A 481 3.06 -6.48 11.20
N ASN A 482 3.81 -7.11 10.29
CA ASN A 482 5.27 -7.09 10.32
C ASN A 482 5.90 -5.70 10.09
N SER A 483 5.11 -4.65 9.85
CA SER A 483 5.59 -3.27 9.69
C SER A 483 5.45 -2.40 10.96
N ALA A 484 4.98 -2.97 12.07
CA ALA A 484 4.87 -2.27 13.35
C ALA A 484 6.20 -2.29 14.12
N PHE A 485 6.71 -1.12 14.48
CA PHE A 485 7.97 -0.95 15.22
C PHE A 485 7.83 -0.03 16.42
N SER A 486 8.47 -0.38 17.53
CA SER A 486 8.66 0.51 18.67
C SER A 486 10.11 0.98 18.77
N PHE A 487 10.28 2.13 19.39
CA PHE A 487 11.58 2.73 19.67
C PHE A 487 11.89 2.56 21.14
N LYS A 488 12.82 1.66 21.48
CA LYS A 488 13.30 1.49 22.85
C LYS A 488 14.49 2.41 23.06
N ALA A 489 14.27 3.52 23.76
CA ALA A 489 15.33 4.46 24.09
C ALA A 489 16.40 3.77 24.94
N VAL A 490 17.67 4.08 24.66
CA VAL A 490 18.82 3.53 25.36
C VAL A 490 19.47 4.65 26.16
N ASP A 491 19.69 4.41 27.45
CA ASP A 491 20.42 5.36 28.29
C ASP A 491 21.89 5.42 27.86
N GLU A 492 22.44 6.63 27.75
CA GLU A 492 23.82 6.82 27.29
C GLU A 492 24.85 6.19 28.23
N ASN A 493 24.59 6.15 29.54
CA ASN A 493 25.49 5.53 30.50
C ASN A 493 25.44 4.01 30.39
N GLU A 494 24.23 3.42 30.24
CA GLU A 494 24.11 1.98 29.98
C GLU A 494 24.89 1.56 28.72
N LEU A 495 24.86 2.37 27.67
CA LEU A 495 25.63 2.09 26.46
C LEU A 495 27.15 2.22 26.68
N ASN A 496 27.60 3.18 27.48
CA ASN A 496 29.01 3.31 27.82
C ASN A 496 29.51 2.14 28.69
N ASP A 497 28.67 1.65 29.61
CA ASP A 497 28.95 0.44 30.40
C ASP A 497 29.10 -0.78 29.48
N VAL A 498 28.22 -0.92 28.47
CA VAL A 498 28.35 -1.97 27.44
C VAL A 498 29.69 -1.90 26.71
N LEU A 499 30.17 -0.71 26.35
CA LEU A 499 31.49 -0.56 25.72
C LEU A 499 32.63 -0.94 26.68
N ALA A 500 32.50 -0.63 27.96
CA ALA A 500 33.51 -0.95 28.97
C ALA A 500 33.59 -2.46 29.26
N ASP A 501 32.44 -3.13 29.35
CA ASP A 501 32.32 -4.57 29.63
C ASP A 501 32.70 -5.44 28.41
N GLY A 502 32.58 -4.86 27.21
CA GLY A 502 32.91 -5.52 25.95
C GLY A 502 31.66 -5.77 25.10
N VAL A 503 31.86 -5.70 23.80
CA VAL A 503 30.80 -5.89 22.79
C VAL A 503 30.96 -7.23 22.10
N VAL A 504 29.84 -7.82 21.72
CA VAL A 504 29.81 -9.08 21.01
C VAL A 504 30.25 -8.87 19.56
N TYR A 505 31.11 -9.76 19.09
CA TYR A 505 31.42 -9.95 17.67
C TYR A 505 31.11 -11.39 17.30
N GLU A 506 30.20 -11.58 16.34
CA GLU A 506 29.87 -12.91 15.81
C GLU A 506 31.04 -13.50 15.03
N LEU A 507 31.45 -14.70 15.42
CA LEU A 507 32.46 -15.48 14.74
C LEU A 507 31.85 -16.18 13.53
N GLN A 508 32.61 -16.27 12.44
CA GLN A 508 32.13 -16.99 11.26
C GLN A 508 32.31 -18.52 11.40
N SER A 509 32.97 -18.99 12.45
CA SER A 509 33.11 -20.40 12.82
C SER A 509 33.46 -20.54 14.31
N LYS A 510 33.06 -21.64 14.95
CA LYS A 510 33.44 -21.94 16.35
C LYS A 510 34.89 -22.42 16.48
N THR A 511 35.46 -22.92 15.37
CA THR A 511 36.79 -23.55 15.31
C THR A 511 37.62 -23.03 14.14
N GLY A 512 38.94 -23.23 14.22
CA GLY A 512 39.88 -22.87 13.16
C GLY A 512 40.15 -21.37 13.06
N PHE A 513 41.05 -20.98 12.16
CA PHE A 513 41.43 -19.58 11.99
C PHE A 513 40.32 -18.74 11.37
N GLN A 514 40.31 -17.44 11.68
CA GLN A 514 39.38 -16.47 11.12
C GLN A 514 40.14 -15.21 10.77
N ILE A 515 39.63 -14.47 9.79
CA ILE A 515 40.10 -13.12 9.50
C ILE A 515 38.99 -12.18 9.95
N VAL A 516 39.34 -11.26 10.84
CA VAL A 516 38.44 -10.30 11.46
C VAL A 516 38.84 -8.91 11.03
N THR A 517 37.89 -8.13 10.51
CA THR A 517 38.06 -6.71 10.21
C THR A 517 36.93 -5.93 10.87
N LEU A 518 37.25 -5.25 11.97
CA LEU A 518 36.27 -4.50 12.77
C LEU A 518 36.19 -3.05 12.31
N PRO A 519 34.99 -2.44 12.33
CA PRO A 519 34.79 -1.04 12.00
C PRO A 519 35.33 -0.09 13.09
N PHE A 520 35.64 -0.55 14.29
CA PHE A 520 36.20 0.25 15.38
C PHE A 520 37.49 -0.36 15.92
N ALA A 521 38.26 0.44 16.64
CA ALA A 521 39.49 -0.01 17.27
C ALA A 521 39.18 -0.79 18.56
N ILE A 522 39.94 -1.86 18.82
CA ILE A 522 39.80 -2.69 20.02
C ILE A 522 41.10 -2.77 20.81
N LYS A 523 40.98 -2.95 22.13
CA LYS A 523 42.08 -3.29 23.03
C LYS A 523 42.25 -4.80 23.06
N VAL A 524 43.48 -5.27 22.84
CA VAL A 524 43.82 -6.69 22.94
C VAL A 524 44.16 -7.02 24.38
N GLN A 525 43.49 -8.01 24.94
CA GLN A 525 43.76 -8.54 26.27
C GLN A 525 44.79 -9.68 26.22
N ALA A 526 45.48 -9.93 27.34
CA ALA A 526 46.62 -10.85 27.40
C ALA A 526 46.29 -12.30 26.98
N ASN A 527 45.02 -12.70 27.02
CA ASN A 527 44.55 -14.05 26.67
C ASN A 527 43.76 -14.11 25.36
N ASP A 528 43.70 -13.00 24.62
CA ASP A 528 42.97 -12.99 23.35
C ASP A 528 43.69 -13.83 22.29
N GLY A 529 42.89 -14.47 21.45
CA GLY A 529 43.34 -15.28 20.32
C GLY A 529 43.71 -14.48 19.07
N PHE A 530 44.09 -13.20 19.19
CA PHE A 530 44.41 -12.33 18.06
C PHE A 530 45.89 -12.39 17.67
N TYR A 531 46.17 -12.40 16.37
CA TYR A 531 47.51 -12.47 15.80
C TYR A 531 47.67 -11.59 14.56
N HIS A 532 48.84 -10.95 14.43
CA HIS A 532 49.29 -10.28 13.22
C HIS A 532 50.05 -11.23 12.31
N VAL A 533 49.99 -10.99 11.00
CA VAL A 533 50.83 -11.70 10.04
C VAL A 533 52.21 -11.03 10.02
N ILE A 534 53.28 -11.81 10.14
CA ILE A 534 54.66 -11.30 10.04
C ILE A 534 55.36 -11.73 8.75
N GLY A 535 54.75 -12.63 7.97
CA GLY A 535 55.22 -13.03 6.66
C GLY A 535 54.85 -14.46 6.31
N GLN A 536 55.50 -15.01 5.29
CA GLN A 536 55.36 -16.40 4.86
C GLN A 536 56.73 -17.08 4.82
N ASN A 537 56.83 -18.29 5.36
CA ASN A 537 58.06 -19.07 5.32
C ASN A 537 58.29 -19.62 3.91
N ALA A 538 59.41 -19.30 3.28
CA ALA A 538 59.67 -19.71 1.88
C ALA A 538 59.88 -21.23 1.71
N ALA A 539 60.32 -21.93 2.75
CA ALA A 539 60.61 -23.36 2.70
C ALA A 539 59.37 -24.23 2.98
N THR A 540 58.63 -23.92 4.05
CA THR A 540 57.44 -24.68 4.44
C THR A 540 56.17 -24.16 3.75
N LYS A 541 56.20 -22.92 3.27
CA LYS A 541 55.08 -22.13 2.72
C LYS A 541 54.11 -21.63 3.79
N ASP A 542 54.33 -21.91 5.07
CA ASP A 542 53.37 -21.54 6.10
C ASP A 542 53.29 -20.02 6.29
N VAL A 543 52.09 -19.52 6.55
CA VAL A 543 51.90 -18.12 6.98
C VAL A 543 52.26 -18.04 8.45
N VAL A 544 53.20 -17.15 8.78
CA VAL A 544 53.74 -17.01 10.12
C VAL A 544 53.04 -15.88 10.85
N LEU A 545 52.60 -16.15 12.08
CA LEU A 545 51.81 -15.26 12.91
C LEU A 545 52.56 -14.86 14.18
N LYS A 546 52.31 -13.65 14.67
CA LYS A 546 52.77 -13.15 15.96
C LYS A 546 51.58 -12.66 16.78
N LYS A 547 51.54 -12.95 18.07
CA LYS A 547 50.43 -12.56 18.95
C LYS A 547 50.25 -11.04 18.93
N ALA A 548 49.00 -10.60 18.83
CA ALA A 548 48.67 -9.19 18.86
C ALA A 548 48.73 -8.67 20.30
N GLU A 549 49.14 -7.42 20.47
CA GLU A 549 49.20 -6.74 21.77
C GLU A 549 48.78 -5.28 21.62
N GLY A 550 48.30 -4.67 22.70
CA GLY A 550 47.93 -3.25 22.70
C GLY A 550 46.60 -2.99 21.98
N VAL A 551 46.64 -2.26 20.87
CA VAL A 551 45.45 -1.80 20.15
C VAL A 551 45.47 -2.33 18.72
N ILE A 552 44.35 -2.91 18.28
CA ILE A 552 44.07 -3.16 16.86
C ILE A 552 43.25 -1.97 16.35
N PRO A 553 43.80 -1.14 15.44
CA PRO A 553 43.08 -0.04 14.81
C PRO A 553 41.83 -0.46 14.04
N ALA A 554 40.87 0.45 13.95
CA ALA A 554 39.68 0.30 13.11
C ALA A 554 40.07 0.01 11.65
N GLY A 555 39.39 -0.95 11.02
CA GLY A 555 39.60 -1.34 9.63
C GLY A 555 40.86 -2.19 9.38
N GLN A 556 41.71 -2.44 10.38
CA GLN A 556 42.84 -3.37 10.24
C GLN A 556 42.34 -4.81 10.34
N ALA A 557 42.74 -5.64 9.37
CA ALA A 557 42.51 -7.08 9.43
C ALA A 557 43.46 -7.73 10.44
N VAL A 558 42.93 -8.69 11.19
CA VAL A 558 43.68 -9.50 12.16
C VAL A 558 43.27 -10.96 12.05
N ILE A 559 44.19 -11.88 12.37
CA ILE A 559 43.84 -13.30 12.50
C ILE A 559 43.29 -13.54 13.90
N TYR A 560 42.12 -14.17 13.99
CA TYR A 560 41.60 -14.69 15.24
C TYR A 560 41.61 -16.22 15.23
N LYS A 561 42.09 -16.82 16.32
CA LYS A 561 41.99 -18.27 16.56
C LYS A 561 41.19 -18.52 17.84
N PRO A 562 39.99 -19.10 17.74
CA PRO A 562 39.23 -19.53 18.92
C PRO A 562 40.04 -20.49 19.79
N ALA A 563 39.80 -20.42 21.10
CA ALA A 563 40.36 -21.38 22.05
C ALA A 563 39.92 -22.81 21.71
N ASN A 564 40.73 -23.80 22.08
CA ASN A 564 40.37 -25.20 21.89
C ASN A 564 39.09 -25.52 22.67
N GLY A 565 38.11 -26.13 21.99
CA GLY A 565 36.82 -26.48 22.60
C GLY A 565 35.84 -25.31 22.72
N ASN A 566 36.11 -24.16 22.09
CA ASN A 566 35.17 -23.05 22.01
C ASN A 566 33.81 -23.51 21.45
N THR A 567 32.75 -23.34 22.24
CA THR A 567 31.38 -23.71 21.89
C THR A 567 30.56 -22.54 21.39
N ASP A 568 31.07 -21.32 21.55
CA ASP A 568 30.35 -20.10 21.22
C ASP A 568 30.64 -19.67 19.78
N ASP A 569 29.62 -19.17 19.12
CA ASP A 569 29.70 -18.55 17.79
C ASP A 569 29.98 -17.06 17.86
N PHE A 570 30.48 -16.56 19.01
CA PHE A 570 30.84 -15.17 19.19
C PHE A 570 32.01 -15.01 20.15
N ILE A 571 32.58 -13.80 20.19
CA ILE A 571 33.56 -13.35 21.19
C ILE A 571 33.17 -11.98 21.73
N ASN A 572 33.65 -11.64 22.92
CA ASN A 572 33.60 -10.28 23.40
C ASN A 572 34.90 -9.56 23.04
N VAL A 573 34.79 -8.44 22.34
CA VAL A 573 35.90 -7.54 22.06
C VAL A 573 35.73 -6.26 22.87
N THR A 574 36.81 -5.69 23.38
CA THR A 574 36.75 -4.43 24.14
C THR A 574 37.08 -3.26 23.23
N PRO A 575 36.12 -2.37 22.89
CA PRO A 575 36.41 -1.15 22.15
C PRO A 575 37.44 -0.28 22.87
N VAL A 576 38.23 0.48 22.10
CA VAL A 576 39.13 1.49 22.68
C VAL A 576 38.32 2.66 23.24
N ALA A 577 37.23 3.03 22.56
CA ALA A 577 36.31 4.06 22.99
C ALA A 577 35.60 3.65 24.29
N THR A 578 35.54 4.59 25.25
CA THR A 578 34.83 4.43 26.52
C THR A 578 33.53 5.25 26.57
N ASP A 579 33.32 6.08 25.55
CA ASP A 579 32.11 6.85 25.30
C ASP A 579 31.66 6.52 23.87
N TYR A 580 30.40 6.14 23.69
CA TYR A 580 29.84 5.80 22.38
C TYR A 580 29.93 6.97 21.39
N LYS A 581 29.98 8.22 21.86
CA LYS A 581 30.18 9.40 21.00
C LYS A 581 31.58 9.45 20.39
N GLN A 582 32.54 8.75 20.97
CA GLN A 582 33.91 8.59 20.47
C GLN A 582 34.07 7.35 19.58
N LEU A 583 33.01 6.55 19.42
CA LEU A 583 33.00 5.39 18.55
C LEU A 583 33.05 5.84 17.08
N ASN A 584 34.27 5.92 16.55
CA ASN A 584 34.54 6.33 15.18
C ASN A 584 34.56 5.12 14.24
N ALA A 585 33.39 4.51 14.03
CA ALA A 585 33.25 3.40 13.12
C ALA A 585 33.68 3.79 11.69
N THR A 586 34.52 2.96 11.06
CA THR A 586 34.96 3.06 9.67
C THR A 586 34.36 1.94 8.84
N PHE A 587 34.08 2.26 7.59
CA PHE A 587 33.71 1.31 6.53
C PHE A 587 34.79 1.29 5.43
N THR A 588 35.97 1.85 5.70
CA THR A 588 37.14 1.82 4.82
C THR A 588 38.22 0.94 5.45
N PRO A 589 38.68 -0.14 4.78
CA PRO A 589 39.76 -0.96 5.31
C PRO A 589 41.07 -0.17 5.47
N ALA A 590 41.82 -0.46 6.53
CA ALA A 590 43.15 0.07 6.70
C ALA A 590 44.10 -0.51 5.65
N GLN A 591 45.10 0.27 5.22
CA GLN A 591 46.11 -0.22 4.30
C GLN A 591 46.95 -1.31 4.96
N SER A 592 47.02 -2.48 4.32
CA SER A 592 47.85 -3.60 4.77
C SER A 592 49.33 -3.37 4.44
N THR A 593 50.19 -3.50 5.44
CA THR A 593 51.66 -3.51 5.31
C THR A 593 52.27 -4.91 5.38
N ASP A 594 51.56 -5.85 6.00
CA ASP A 594 51.94 -7.26 6.21
C ASP A 594 51.41 -8.20 5.12
N GLY A 595 50.55 -7.69 4.24
CA GLY A 595 49.87 -8.44 3.19
C GLY A 595 48.53 -9.03 3.62
N LEU A 596 48.11 -8.96 4.90
CA LEU A 596 46.75 -9.31 5.32
C LEU A 596 45.79 -8.14 5.08
N LYS A 597 44.83 -8.31 4.17
CA LYS A 597 43.92 -7.25 3.72
C LYS A 597 42.52 -7.42 4.27
N GLY A 598 41.99 -6.39 4.92
CA GLY A 598 40.61 -6.36 5.39
C GLY A 598 39.62 -5.95 4.29
N VAL A 599 38.37 -6.39 4.43
CA VAL A 599 37.27 -6.00 3.55
C VAL A 599 35.99 -5.71 4.36
N PHE A 600 35.24 -4.69 3.94
CA PHE A 600 33.91 -4.37 4.48
C PHE A 600 32.77 -4.70 3.50
N GLU A 601 33.12 -5.12 2.29
CA GLU A 601 32.19 -5.60 1.26
C GLU A 601 32.48 -7.04 0.92
N LYS A 602 31.47 -7.75 0.42
CA LYS A 602 31.69 -9.04 -0.24
C LYS A 602 32.59 -8.81 -1.45
N THR A 603 33.79 -9.36 -1.40
CA THR A 603 34.86 -9.01 -2.35
C THR A 603 35.24 -10.23 -3.17
N GLU A 604 35.18 -10.11 -4.50
CA GLU A 604 35.75 -11.11 -5.41
C GLU A 604 37.27 -11.01 -5.43
N LEU A 605 37.94 -12.14 -5.28
CA LEU A 605 39.39 -12.20 -5.18
C LEU A 605 40.04 -12.37 -6.54
N ALA A 606 41.17 -11.70 -6.75
CA ALA A 606 42.11 -12.09 -7.79
C ALA A 606 42.64 -13.50 -7.51
N VAL A 607 42.98 -14.25 -8.57
CA VAL A 607 43.61 -15.58 -8.44
C VAL A 607 44.94 -15.48 -7.70
N GLU A 608 45.32 -16.54 -6.99
CA GLU A 608 46.59 -16.68 -6.23
C GLU A 608 46.69 -15.80 -4.96
N ASN A 609 45.61 -15.10 -4.56
CA ASN A 609 45.51 -14.55 -3.22
C ASN A 609 45.27 -15.69 -2.21
N GLY A 610 45.67 -15.52 -0.95
CA GLY A 610 45.42 -16.50 0.08
C GLY A 610 44.03 -16.34 0.70
N VAL A 611 43.32 -17.46 0.85
CA VAL A 611 42.01 -17.58 1.46
C VAL A 611 42.05 -18.76 2.44
N LEU A 612 41.36 -18.66 3.57
CA LEU A 612 41.26 -19.78 4.50
C LEU A 612 40.44 -20.91 3.88
N SER A 613 40.88 -22.16 4.07
CA SER A 613 40.12 -23.35 3.69
C SER A 613 38.76 -23.39 4.38
N ALA A 614 37.81 -24.19 3.85
CA ALA A 614 36.47 -24.31 4.41
C ALA A 614 36.46 -24.76 5.89
N ASP A 615 37.38 -25.66 6.26
CA ASP A 615 37.61 -26.10 7.65
C ASP A 615 38.51 -25.15 8.47
N ARG A 616 39.01 -24.07 7.83
CA ARG A 616 39.81 -23.00 8.43
C ARG A 616 41.12 -23.45 9.06
N THR A 617 41.68 -24.55 8.59
CA THR A 617 42.95 -25.10 9.11
C THR A 617 44.18 -24.67 8.32
N LYS A 618 44.00 -24.21 7.07
CA LYS A 618 45.11 -23.84 6.17
C LYS A 618 44.74 -22.68 5.24
N VAL A 619 45.74 -22.08 4.61
CA VAL A 619 45.60 -21.12 3.53
C VAL A 619 45.65 -21.84 2.18
N LEU A 620 44.65 -21.53 1.35
CA LEU A 620 44.54 -21.94 -0.05
C LEU A 620 44.78 -20.73 -0.94
N LEU A 621 45.30 -20.97 -2.14
CA LEU A 621 45.34 -19.97 -3.20
C LEU A 621 43.97 -19.88 -3.88
N SER A 622 43.45 -18.67 -4.02
CA SER A 622 42.16 -18.38 -4.61
C SER A 622 42.14 -18.71 -6.10
N GLU A 623 41.01 -19.23 -6.54
CA GLU A 623 40.68 -19.46 -7.94
C GLU A 623 39.71 -18.39 -8.46
N LYS A 624 39.44 -18.41 -9.77
CA LYS A 624 38.55 -17.42 -10.39
C LYS A 624 37.13 -17.59 -9.83
N GLY A 625 36.58 -16.50 -9.32
CA GLY A 625 35.22 -16.45 -8.76
C GLY A 625 35.16 -16.67 -7.26
N ASP A 626 36.28 -16.94 -6.59
CA ASP A 626 36.36 -16.99 -5.14
C ASP A 626 36.05 -15.63 -4.52
N LYS A 627 35.36 -15.65 -3.39
CA LYS A 627 34.90 -14.45 -2.68
C LYS A 627 35.13 -14.59 -1.19
N VAL A 628 35.32 -13.45 -0.54
CA VAL A 628 35.31 -13.31 0.91
C VAL A 628 34.14 -12.43 1.32
N GLU A 629 33.56 -12.71 2.49
CA GLU A 629 32.40 -11.99 3.00
C GLU A 629 32.81 -10.65 3.64
N ALA A 630 31.83 -9.77 3.88
CA ALA A 630 32.05 -8.50 4.57
C ALA A 630 32.61 -8.68 5.99
N ASN A 631 33.37 -7.69 6.48
CA ASN A 631 34.03 -7.68 7.79
C ASN A 631 35.06 -8.80 8.01
N THR A 632 35.52 -9.43 6.92
CA THR A 632 36.59 -10.44 6.91
C THR A 632 37.84 -9.89 6.22
N GLY A 633 38.65 -10.75 5.61
CA GLY A 633 39.80 -10.35 4.81
C GLY A 633 40.39 -11.50 4.02
N TYR A 634 41.53 -11.26 3.40
CA TYR A 634 42.28 -12.24 2.61
C TYR A 634 43.78 -11.91 2.66
N PHE A 635 44.61 -12.90 2.35
CA PHE A 635 46.05 -12.69 2.22
C PHE A 635 46.36 -12.21 0.80
N GLY A 636 46.85 -10.98 0.66
CA GLY A 636 47.54 -10.51 -0.53
C GLY A 636 48.99 -10.99 -0.54
N LYS A 637 49.86 -10.32 -1.31
CA LYS A 637 51.29 -10.64 -1.34
C LYS A 637 51.89 -10.55 0.06
N LEU A 638 52.35 -11.70 0.58
CA LEU A 638 53.05 -11.80 1.86
C LEU A 638 54.55 -11.62 1.66
N GLN A 639 55.22 -10.97 2.61
CA GLN A 639 56.68 -10.87 2.61
C GLN A 639 57.30 -12.20 3.08
N PRO A 640 58.40 -12.68 2.48
CA PRO A 640 59.13 -13.81 3.02
C PRO A 640 59.65 -13.51 4.43
N THR A 641 59.54 -14.46 5.35
CA THR A 641 60.11 -14.36 6.69
C THR A 641 60.85 -15.63 7.09
N THR A 642 61.89 -15.46 7.89
CA THR A 642 62.61 -16.55 8.58
C THR A 642 62.36 -16.53 10.09
N GLU A 643 61.58 -15.57 10.59
CA GLU A 643 61.16 -15.55 11.99
C GLU A 643 60.22 -16.73 12.26
N ALA A 644 60.35 -17.35 13.44
CA ALA A 644 59.55 -18.52 13.80
C ALA A 644 58.07 -18.19 14.09
N GLY A 645 57.78 -16.96 14.52
CA GLY A 645 56.46 -16.55 15.00
C GLY A 645 56.01 -17.27 16.28
N ASP A 646 54.83 -16.91 16.76
CA ASP A 646 54.17 -17.59 17.90
C ASP A 646 53.26 -18.72 17.42
N LEU A 647 52.78 -18.63 16.17
CA LEU A 647 51.90 -19.62 15.55
C LEU A 647 52.07 -19.60 14.02
N VAL A 648 51.69 -20.69 13.36
CA VAL A 648 51.67 -20.78 11.90
C VAL A 648 50.32 -21.26 11.39
N ILE A 649 49.93 -20.78 10.20
CA ILE A 649 48.84 -21.36 9.41
C ILE A 649 49.48 -22.09 8.22
N PRO A 650 49.30 -23.42 8.11
CA PRO A 650 49.77 -24.15 6.94
C PRO A 650 49.25 -23.55 5.65
N ALA A 651 50.04 -23.53 4.57
CA ALA A 651 49.56 -23.07 3.25
C ALA A 651 49.89 -24.06 2.13
N ASN A 652 49.00 -24.16 1.13
CA ASN A 652 49.23 -25.04 -0.02
C ASN A 652 50.23 -24.46 -1.06
N GLY A 653 50.51 -23.16 -0.97
CA GLY A 653 51.38 -22.44 -1.90
C GLY A 653 51.88 -21.11 -1.34
N ILE A 654 52.83 -20.50 -2.03
CA ILE A 654 53.27 -19.13 -1.73
C ILE A 654 52.19 -18.17 -2.22
N VAL A 655 51.72 -17.28 -1.35
CA VAL A 655 50.70 -16.29 -1.70
C VAL A 655 51.35 -15.19 -2.52
N THR A 656 51.04 -15.12 -3.82
CA THR A 656 51.60 -14.11 -4.72
C THR A 656 50.50 -13.41 -5.50
N THR A 657 50.68 -12.13 -5.79
CA THR A 657 49.74 -11.37 -6.65
C THR A 657 50.00 -11.59 -8.14
N ILE A 658 50.87 -12.54 -8.52
CA ILE A 658 51.18 -12.83 -9.91
C ILE A 658 50.33 -14.04 -10.29
N GLY A 659 49.16 -13.77 -10.88
CA GLY A 659 48.42 -14.80 -11.58
C GLY A 659 49.38 -15.48 -12.55
N ALA A 660 49.58 -16.79 -12.42
CA ALA A 660 50.41 -17.54 -13.34
C ALA A 660 50.02 -17.13 -14.75
N VAL A 661 50.98 -16.59 -15.52
CA VAL A 661 50.76 -16.25 -16.92
C VAL A 661 50.43 -17.55 -17.64
N ARG A 662 49.14 -17.90 -17.67
CA ARG A 662 48.63 -18.90 -18.58
C ARG A 662 48.67 -18.22 -19.93
N PHE A 663 49.70 -18.51 -20.71
CA PHE A 663 49.61 -18.33 -22.15
C PHE A 663 48.34 -19.08 -22.57
N ALA A 664 47.28 -18.34 -22.90
CA ALA A 664 46.13 -18.94 -23.57
C ALA A 664 46.69 -19.70 -24.78
N PRO A 665 46.35 -20.97 -24.99
CA PRO A 665 46.65 -21.60 -26.26
C PRO A 665 45.79 -20.86 -27.28
N ALA A 666 46.36 -19.83 -27.91
CA ALA A 666 45.83 -19.32 -29.17
C ALA A 666 45.70 -20.55 -30.07
N ALA A 667 44.49 -20.72 -30.61
CA ALA A 667 44.02 -21.81 -31.46
C ALA A 667 45.12 -22.72 -31.98
N ALA A 668 45.00 -24.04 -31.73
CA ALA A 668 45.89 -25.09 -32.18
C ALA A 668 46.22 -24.99 -33.69
N GLY A 669 47.17 -24.13 -34.02
CA GLY A 669 47.74 -23.99 -35.35
C GLY A 669 48.88 -24.99 -35.42
N ASN A 670 48.70 -26.06 -36.20
CA ASN A 670 49.73 -27.06 -36.46
C ASN A 670 51.02 -26.36 -36.93
N GLY A 671 52.03 -26.33 -36.06
CA GLY A 671 53.25 -25.58 -36.27
C GLY A 671 54.29 -25.80 -35.19
N VAL A 672 55.56 -25.76 -35.59
CA VAL A 672 56.73 -25.80 -34.72
C VAL A 672 57.29 -24.39 -34.64
N TYR A 673 57.56 -23.90 -33.43
CA TYR A 673 58.14 -22.58 -33.19
C TYR A 673 59.39 -22.68 -32.31
N THR A 674 60.35 -21.78 -32.51
CA THR A 674 61.43 -21.58 -31.54
C THR A 674 60.89 -20.91 -30.26
N LEU A 675 61.63 -20.97 -29.16
CA LEU A 675 61.29 -20.24 -27.92
C LEU A 675 61.14 -18.72 -28.13
N GLY A 676 61.81 -18.16 -29.15
CA GLY A 676 61.69 -16.74 -29.54
C GLY A 676 60.49 -16.43 -30.45
N GLY A 677 59.60 -17.38 -30.72
CA GLY A 677 58.36 -17.16 -31.49
C GLY A 677 58.49 -17.25 -33.01
N VAL A 678 59.64 -17.70 -33.53
CA VAL A 678 59.86 -17.86 -34.99
C VAL A 678 59.29 -19.21 -35.45
N ARG A 679 58.41 -19.18 -36.47
CA ARG A 679 57.81 -20.40 -37.06
C ARG A 679 58.81 -21.15 -37.94
N LEU A 680 58.95 -22.46 -37.73
CA LEU A 680 59.76 -23.35 -38.55
C LEU A 680 58.88 -24.10 -39.55
N LYS A 681 59.35 -24.25 -40.80
CA LYS A 681 58.70 -25.11 -41.80
C LYS A 681 58.91 -26.58 -41.41
N ALA A 682 57.89 -27.41 -41.60
CA ALA A 682 57.90 -28.82 -41.19
C ALA A 682 59.04 -29.60 -41.85
N ALA A 683 60.14 -29.80 -41.12
CA ALA A 683 61.21 -30.72 -41.48
C ALA A 683 61.01 -32.04 -40.73
N LYS A 684 61.30 -33.19 -41.36
CA LYS A 684 61.13 -34.52 -40.76
C LYS A 684 62.03 -34.75 -39.52
N GLN A 685 63.06 -33.93 -39.32
CA GLN A 685 63.92 -33.93 -38.15
C GLN A 685 64.22 -32.49 -37.74
N LEU A 686 64.00 -32.17 -36.46
CA LEU A 686 64.40 -30.90 -35.85
C LEU A 686 65.78 -31.08 -35.20
N PRO A 687 66.67 -30.07 -35.23
CA PRO A 687 67.91 -30.11 -34.45
C PRO A 687 67.64 -30.27 -32.95
N ALA A 688 68.64 -30.72 -32.20
CA ALA A 688 68.54 -30.79 -30.74
C ALA A 688 68.31 -29.39 -30.16
N GLY A 689 67.27 -29.23 -29.34
CA GLY A 689 66.84 -27.93 -28.85
C GLY A 689 65.42 -27.94 -28.26
N VAL A 690 65.02 -26.79 -27.71
CA VAL A 690 63.70 -26.62 -27.10
C VAL A 690 62.78 -25.85 -28.05
N TYR A 691 61.64 -26.46 -28.37
CA TYR A 691 60.66 -25.91 -29.31
C TYR A 691 59.27 -25.87 -28.69
N VAL A 692 58.40 -25.05 -29.27
CA VAL A 692 56.96 -25.09 -29.03
C VAL A 692 56.31 -25.80 -30.21
N ILE A 693 55.83 -27.04 -30.00
CA ILE A 693 55.15 -27.86 -31.01
C ILE A 693 53.70 -28.00 -30.59
N ASN A 694 52.77 -27.52 -31.43
CA ASN A 694 51.33 -27.58 -31.18
C ASN A 694 50.95 -27.04 -29.78
N GLY A 695 51.58 -25.94 -29.36
CA GLY A 695 51.33 -25.29 -28.07
C GLY A 695 52.00 -25.94 -26.86
N LYS A 696 52.80 -27.01 -27.03
CA LYS A 696 53.55 -27.67 -25.95
C LYS A 696 55.05 -27.45 -26.09
N LYS A 697 55.74 -27.18 -24.98
CA LYS A 697 57.21 -27.20 -24.96
C LYS A 697 57.69 -28.64 -25.11
N VAL A 698 58.55 -28.87 -26.10
CA VAL A 698 59.15 -30.18 -26.40
C VAL A 698 60.65 -29.99 -26.48
N ILE A 699 61.39 -30.90 -25.84
CA ILE A 699 62.85 -30.99 -25.98
C ILE A 699 63.12 -32.05 -27.05
N VAL A 700 63.69 -31.64 -28.17
CA VAL A 700 64.22 -32.54 -29.18
C VAL A 700 65.67 -32.82 -28.79
N LYS A 701 66.01 -34.09 -28.62
CA LYS A 701 67.35 -34.54 -28.23
C LYS A 701 68.17 -34.94 -29.44
#